data_AF-A0A8S1J8N1-F1
#
_entry.id   AF-A0A8S1J8N1-F1
#
_cell.length_a   1.000
_cell.length_b   1.000
_cell.length_c   1.000
_cell.angle_alpha   90.00
_cell.angle_beta   90.00
_cell.angle_gamma   90.00
#
_symmetry.space_group_name_H-M   'P 1'
#
loop_
_entity.id
_entity.type
_entity.pdbx_description
1 polymer ?
#
loop_
_entity_poly.entity_id
_entity_poly.type
_entity_poly.pdbx_seq_one_letter_code
_entity_poly.pdbx_strand_id
1 'polypeptide(L)'
;MGQTPSSPEPAPSRPSRPSQPAPTQSRPSQPSSGDVVVRRNINSMSATEQNRWADAVQKMMENTNGSQSSEFFRIAGYHGWPDNFCAHGQEHFPAWHRAYLVEFERALQAADRALGRDGNIGLPYWDWTRDSSALPPILRQRFSTMPSGLVTDRNELSRDGYSRVPSDRQIARDIRSANLAEGVNGALREEEHWRFASTRWRQPTNVESPHNQVHVILGFPMASVGFAAFYPGFWLHHCNIDRILSKYLELEPDSEQEMRQQQASLQQNNGERNRYTAPLRPFRLNGRSFRVSDTFSDQALGYRYDVLPATPPQQMRSLPTFAKFTINILEMQDHSYTLHVFVLPKGTAAAWAPPADRSTWADDPAFAGVGAIFSARRARCENCEDRPPFDVYIEITQVLQRAGLSRYDCAVRVMTVDENDAVARLEDTPVPAPTIEGPFFENKEAPLKRGSTDGDTKQLQKYLIKFGWLTADADGQYGPVTEEAVKKFQRFVGLTPDGVAGTVTKGKLGLPRMDTVPDQPDDPDVANYQKGQTVKYWVGPEPGYMNRDGVVEEIKQAFAAWAEATGVKFQEVRRKCAAHVRVSWGDKSPDNLFSFDGKGGALAHSTKDYLQFDAAERWLLRGQNSAPGRFFLYPVALHEIGHVLGFTHSSNPADVMAPFYVGDRVDLQPGDLARCTALYGAQEAVVEGKWKWVAGGVAVAGAGVLGVAKLLKSASCNA
;
A
#
# COMPACT_ATOMS: atom_id res chain seq x y z
N MET A 1 -34.53 -67.75 11.22
CA MET A 1 -35.19 -66.45 10.98
C MET A 1 -34.12 -65.37 10.99
N GLY A 2 -34.06 -64.54 9.96
CA GLY A 2 -33.03 -63.50 9.82
C GLY A 2 -32.67 -63.26 8.37
N GLN A 3 -33.64 -62.80 7.57
CA GLN A 3 -33.38 -62.28 6.23
C GLN A 3 -33.08 -60.78 6.35
N THR A 4 -31.96 -60.37 5.77
CA THR A 4 -31.51 -58.99 5.58
C THR A 4 -32.49 -58.21 4.67
N PRO A 5 -32.94 -57.00 5.04
CA PRO A 5 -33.72 -56.16 4.13
C PRO A 5 -32.83 -55.27 3.25
N SER A 6 -33.25 -55.20 2.00
CA SER A 6 -32.76 -54.44 0.86
C SER A 6 -32.79 -52.92 1.02
N SER A 7 -31.77 -52.26 0.47
CA SER A 7 -31.68 -50.80 0.29
C SER A 7 -32.81 -50.24 -0.60
N PRO A 8 -33.45 -49.12 -0.26
CA PRO A 8 -34.42 -48.47 -1.14
C PRO A 8 -33.75 -47.53 -2.17
N GLU A 9 -34.34 -47.47 -3.36
CA GLU A 9 -33.97 -46.65 -4.52
C GLU A 9 -33.88 -45.13 -4.25
N PRO A 10 -33.08 -44.38 -5.03
CA PRO A 10 -33.00 -42.93 -4.94
C PRO A 10 -34.22 -42.25 -5.59
N ALA A 11 -34.73 -41.23 -4.91
CA ALA A 11 -35.85 -40.42 -5.37
C ALA A 11 -35.54 -39.62 -6.66
N PRO A 12 -36.55 -39.34 -7.51
CA PRO A 12 -36.36 -38.68 -8.80
C PRO A 12 -35.96 -37.21 -8.67
N SER A 13 -35.11 -36.75 -9.59
CA SER A 13 -34.60 -35.39 -9.69
C SER A 13 -35.71 -34.37 -10.00
N ARG A 14 -35.78 -33.29 -9.22
CA ARG A 14 -36.64 -32.12 -9.51
C ARG A 14 -36.08 -31.32 -10.69
N PRO A 15 -36.94 -30.80 -11.59
CA PRO A 15 -36.52 -29.94 -12.69
C PRO A 15 -36.02 -28.58 -12.15
N SER A 16 -35.00 -28.04 -12.83
CA SER A 16 -34.33 -26.77 -12.56
C SER A 16 -35.31 -25.60 -12.64
N ARG A 17 -35.44 -24.87 -11.52
CA ARG A 17 -36.17 -23.60 -11.46
C ARG A 17 -35.22 -22.48 -11.95
N PRO A 18 -35.68 -21.54 -12.81
CA PRO A 18 -34.87 -20.40 -13.21
C PRO A 18 -34.43 -19.62 -11.96
N SER A 19 -33.16 -19.24 -11.94
CA SER A 19 -32.47 -18.53 -10.86
C SER A 19 -33.19 -17.25 -10.49
N GLN A 20 -33.81 -17.21 -9.31
CA GLN A 20 -34.19 -15.95 -8.68
C GLN A 20 -32.92 -15.24 -8.21
N PRO A 21 -32.81 -13.91 -8.39
CA PRO A 21 -31.73 -13.14 -7.82
C PRO A 21 -31.68 -13.35 -6.29
N ALA A 22 -30.46 -13.45 -5.76
CA ALA A 22 -30.23 -13.63 -4.33
C ALA A 22 -31.01 -12.57 -3.51
N PRO A 23 -31.55 -12.93 -2.33
CA PRO A 23 -32.27 -11.97 -1.51
C PRO A 23 -31.32 -10.83 -1.15
N THR A 24 -31.65 -9.63 -1.60
CA THR A 24 -31.08 -8.38 -1.11
C THR A 24 -31.30 -8.36 0.39
N GLN A 25 -30.23 -8.58 1.17
CA GLN A 25 -30.27 -8.29 2.59
C GLN A 25 -30.61 -6.81 2.72
N SER A 26 -31.79 -6.52 3.27
CA SER A 26 -32.25 -5.16 3.51
C SER A 26 -31.19 -4.42 4.32
N ARG A 27 -30.63 -3.39 3.70
CA ARG A 27 -29.75 -2.39 4.32
C ARG A 27 -30.40 -1.94 5.64
N PRO A 28 -29.68 -1.86 6.77
CA PRO A 28 -30.24 -1.28 7.98
C PRO A 28 -30.80 0.11 7.66
N SER A 29 -32.03 0.38 8.11
CA SER A 29 -32.72 1.65 7.92
C SER A 29 -31.82 2.79 8.38
N GLN A 30 -31.57 3.76 7.49
CA GLN A 30 -30.78 4.93 7.83
C GLN A 30 -31.46 5.70 8.98
N PRO A 31 -30.68 6.20 9.96
CA PRO A 31 -31.24 7.05 11.01
C PRO A 31 -31.86 8.30 10.39
N SER A 32 -32.92 8.81 11.03
CA SER A 32 -33.61 10.01 10.56
C SER A 32 -32.67 11.22 10.62
N SER A 33 -32.89 12.24 9.78
CA SER A 33 -31.99 13.41 9.67
C SER A 33 -31.82 14.24 10.96
N GLY A 34 -32.60 13.95 12.00
CA GLY A 34 -32.47 14.54 13.34
C GLY A 34 -31.52 13.80 14.30
N ASP A 35 -31.04 12.60 13.96
CA ASP A 35 -30.25 11.73 14.84
C ASP A 35 -28.74 11.73 14.53
N VAL A 36 -28.30 12.48 13.51
CA VAL A 36 -26.88 12.52 13.08
C VAL A 36 -26.17 13.72 13.70
N VAL A 37 -25.21 13.45 14.57
CA VAL A 37 -24.41 14.49 15.23
C VAL A 37 -23.26 14.96 14.33
N VAL A 38 -22.95 16.26 14.38
CA VAL A 38 -21.84 16.83 13.59
C VAL A 38 -20.59 16.99 14.47
N ARG A 39 -19.52 16.29 14.09
CA ARG A 39 -18.18 16.46 14.67
C ARG A 39 -17.48 17.62 13.97
N ARG A 40 -16.90 18.55 14.74
CA ARG A 40 -16.30 19.80 14.26
C ARG A 40 -14.85 19.96 14.72
N ASN A 41 -14.10 20.81 14.03
CA ASN A 41 -12.76 21.20 14.48
C ASN A 41 -12.86 21.98 15.81
N ILE A 42 -12.20 21.49 16.86
CA ILE A 42 -12.17 22.13 18.19
C ILE A 42 -11.74 23.60 18.12
N ASN A 43 -10.81 23.94 17.22
CA ASN A 43 -10.29 25.30 17.07
C ASN A 43 -11.26 26.24 16.34
N SER A 44 -12.24 25.69 15.62
CA SER A 44 -13.28 26.47 14.93
C SER A 44 -14.57 26.59 15.75
N MET A 45 -14.71 25.82 16.84
CA MET A 45 -15.84 25.90 17.75
C MET A 45 -15.80 27.17 18.60
N SER A 46 -16.98 27.69 18.97
CA SER A 46 -17.10 28.79 19.92
C SER A 46 -16.60 28.40 21.32
N ALA A 47 -16.21 29.40 22.13
CA ALA A 47 -15.78 29.15 23.51
C ALA A 47 -16.87 28.43 24.34
N THR A 48 -18.14 28.69 24.08
CA THR A 48 -19.27 28.01 24.73
C THR A 48 -19.30 26.52 24.38
N GLU A 49 -19.14 26.18 23.09
CA GLU A 49 -19.12 24.79 22.64
C GLU A 49 -17.88 24.04 23.16
N GLN A 50 -16.71 24.69 23.15
CA GLN A 50 -15.48 24.10 23.71
C GLN A 50 -15.62 23.82 25.21
N ASN A 51 -16.17 24.77 25.98
CA ASN A 51 -16.42 24.57 27.41
C ASN A 51 -17.48 23.50 27.66
N ARG A 52 -18.55 23.45 26.87
CA ARG A 52 -19.58 22.41 26.97
C ARG A 52 -18.96 21.01 26.83
N TRP A 53 -18.09 20.82 25.84
CA TRP A 53 -17.35 19.58 25.65
C TRP A 53 -16.43 19.27 26.85
N ALA A 54 -15.65 20.25 27.30
CA ALA A 54 -14.74 20.05 28.43
C ALA A 54 -15.48 19.69 29.72
N ASP A 55 -16.63 20.32 30.00
CA ASP A 55 -17.47 20.01 31.15
C ASP A 55 -17.99 18.57 31.09
N ALA A 56 -18.45 18.11 29.91
CA ALA A 56 -18.94 16.75 29.74
C ALA A 56 -17.81 15.71 29.92
N VAL A 57 -16.60 15.97 29.43
CA VAL A 57 -15.44 15.11 29.67
C VAL A 57 -15.06 15.08 31.15
N GLN A 58 -15.04 16.24 31.83
CA GLN A 58 -14.80 16.28 33.28
C GLN A 58 -15.87 15.52 34.06
N LYS A 59 -17.14 15.62 33.63
CA LYS A 59 -18.24 14.84 34.20
C LYS A 59 -18.04 13.34 34.03
N MET A 60 -17.50 12.88 32.90
CA MET A 60 -17.14 11.47 32.69
C MET A 60 -15.99 11.02 33.60
N MET A 61 -15.07 11.94 33.95
CA MET A 61 -13.93 11.67 34.84
C MET A 61 -14.31 11.61 36.31
N GLU A 62 -15.46 12.19 36.70
CA GLU A 62 -15.93 12.17 38.08
C GLU A 62 -16.03 10.74 38.62
N ASN A 63 -15.43 10.55 39.78
CA ASN A 63 -15.41 9.29 40.50
C ASN A 63 -16.03 9.50 41.87
N THR A 64 -17.24 9.00 42.09
CA THR A 64 -17.98 9.26 43.34
C THR A 64 -17.51 8.40 44.51
N ASN A 65 -16.71 7.36 44.27
CA ASN A 65 -16.41 6.33 45.27
C ASN A 65 -14.90 6.15 45.55
N GLY A 66 -14.03 6.93 44.90
CA GLY A 66 -12.58 6.83 45.10
C GLY A 66 -11.94 5.56 44.54
N SER A 67 -12.61 4.85 43.62
CA SER A 67 -12.13 3.63 42.91
C SER A 67 -11.93 3.87 41.41
N GLN A 68 -11.24 2.98 40.70
CA GLN A 68 -11.12 3.04 39.23
C GLN A 68 -12.45 2.70 38.52
N SER A 69 -13.46 3.56 38.66
CA SER A 69 -14.85 3.27 38.27
C SER A 69 -15.56 4.42 37.57
N SER A 70 -14.85 5.50 37.23
CA SER A 70 -15.46 6.54 36.38
C SER A 70 -15.68 6.01 34.96
N GLU A 71 -16.68 6.55 34.26
CA GLU A 71 -16.95 6.15 32.88
C GLU A 71 -15.77 6.49 31.96
N PHE A 72 -15.08 7.60 32.21
CA PHE A 72 -13.85 7.92 31.50
C PHE A 72 -12.77 6.88 31.75
N PHE A 73 -12.54 6.47 33.01
CA PHE A 73 -11.55 5.43 33.33
C PHE A 73 -11.87 4.12 32.61
N ARG A 74 -13.13 3.64 32.70
CA ARG A 74 -13.58 2.41 32.06
C ARG A 74 -13.30 2.42 30.56
N ILE A 75 -13.68 3.51 29.89
CA ILE A 75 -13.54 3.61 28.45
C ILE A 75 -12.06 3.76 28.07
N ALA A 76 -11.32 4.68 28.70
CA ALA A 76 -9.88 4.88 28.49
C ALA A 76 -9.08 3.57 28.65
N GLY A 77 -9.53 2.72 29.59
CA GLY A 77 -8.95 1.42 29.90
C GLY A 77 -8.95 0.40 28.75
N TYR A 78 -9.82 0.58 27.75
CA TYR A 78 -9.95 -0.36 26.64
C TYR A 78 -8.78 -0.33 25.66
N HIS A 79 -8.12 0.82 25.49
CA HIS A 79 -7.05 0.97 24.51
C HIS A 79 -5.81 0.19 24.95
N GLY A 80 -5.24 0.57 26.09
CA GLY A 80 -4.01 0.00 26.63
C GLY A 80 -4.25 -0.54 28.03
N TRP A 81 -3.74 0.14 29.04
CA TRP A 81 -3.94 -0.29 30.42
C TRP A 81 -5.35 0.09 30.93
N PRO A 82 -6.05 -0.81 31.65
CA PRO A 82 -5.62 -2.14 32.07
C PRO A 82 -5.95 -3.28 31.08
N ASP A 83 -6.82 -3.09 30.09
CA ASP A 83 -7.46 -4.19 29.36
C ASP A 83 -6.75 -4.64 28.05
N ASN A 84 -6.13 -3.70 27.33
CA ASN A 84 -5.30 -3.87 26.12
C ASN A 84 -6.03 -4.44 24.90
N PHE A 85 -7.21 -3.92 24.55
CA PHE A 85 -7.97 -4.34 23.36
C PHE A 85 -7.57 -3.64 22.06
N CYS A 86 -6.70 -2.61 22.10
CA CYS A 86 -6.41 -1.80 20.91
C CYS A 86 -5.86 -2.61 19.73
N ALA A 87 -6.30 -2.25 18.53
CA ALA A 87 -5.74 -2.76 17.29
C ALA A 87 -4.72 -1.75 16.76
N HIS A 88 -3.46 -2.15 16.65
CA HIS A 88 -2.38 -1.40 15.98
C HIS A 88 -1.58 -2.37 15.10
N GLY A 89 -1.06 -1.89 13.97
CA GLY A 89 -0.31 -2.71 13.01
C GLY A 89 -1.18 -3.76 12.33
N GLN A 90 -2.48 -3.50 12.20
CA GLN A 90 -3.44 -4.41 11.55
C GLN A 90 -4.45 -3.61 10.72
N GLU A 91 -5.03 -4.24 9.69
CA GLU A 91 -5.89 -3.59 8.68
C GLU A 91 -7.21 -3.05 9.27
N HIS A 92 -7.58 -3.53 10.46
CA HIS A 92 -8.75 -3.08 11.19
C HIS A 92 -8.44 -1.99 12.25
N PHE A 93 -7.21 -1.45 12.28
CA PHE A 93 -6.81 -0.31 13.13
C PHE A 93 -7.81 0.86 13.05
N PRO A 94 -8.20 1.36 11.85
CA PRO A 94 -9.14 2.47 11.76
C PRO A 94 -10.54 2.09 12.24
N ALA A 95 -10.97 0.85 11.96
CA ALA A 95 -12.28 0.34 12.36
C ALA A 95 -12.42 0.21 13.89
N TRP A 96 -11.39 -0.32 14.56
CA TRP A 96 -11.38 -0.44 16.02
C TRP A 96 -11.44 0.93 16.69
N HIS A 97 -10.62 1.88 16.24
CA HIS A 97 -10.64 3.24 16.78
C HIS A 97 -11.94 3.99 16.46
N ARG A 98 -12.56 3.79 15.28
CA ARG A 98 -13.90 4.32 14.97
C ARG A 98 -14.96 3.80 15.96
N ALA A 99 -14.97 2.50 16.23
CA ALA A 99 -15.89 1.91 17.21
C ALA A 99 -15.64 2.46 18.63
N TYR A 100 -14.37 2.70 18.97
CA TYR A 100 -13.97 3.29 20.24
C TYR A 100 -14.47 4.72 20.41
N LEU A 101 -14.35 5.55 19.37
CA LEU A 101 -14.88 6.91 19.36
C LEU A 101 -16.41 6.93 19.51
N VAL A 102 -17.12 5.99 18.88
CA VAL A 102 -18.59 5.88 19.02
C VAL A 102 -18.98 5.55 20.46
N GLU A 103 -18.27 4.65 21.14
CA GLU A 103 -18.49 4.36 22.57
C GLU A 103 -18.24 5.60 23.44
N PHE A 104 -17.13 6.31 23.21
CA PHE A 104 -16.82 7.52 23.95
C PHE A 104 -17.83 8.65 23.71
N GLU A 105 -18.27 8.84 22.46
CA GLU A 105 -19.26 9.86 22.10
C GLU A 105 -20.62 9.58 22.76
N ARG A 106 -21.05 8.32 22.87
CA ARG A 106 -22.26 7.95 23.62
C ARG A 106 -22.15 8.32 25.10
N ALA A 107 -21.00 8.06 25.72
CA ALA A 107 -20.74 8.42 27.11
C ALA A 107 -20.66 9.95 27.30
N LEU A 108 -20.06 10.66 26.36
CA LEU A 108 -20.01 12.12 26.31
C LEU A 108 -21.42 12.73 26.28
N GLN A 109 -22.29 12.21 25.40
CA GLN A 109 -23.69 12.64 25.30
C GLN A 109 -24.48 12.34 26.59
N ALA A 110 -24.21 11.20 27.23
CA ALA A 110 -24.83 10.86 28.52
C ALA A 110 -24.38 11.81 29.63
N ALA A 111 -23.08 12.14 29.68
CA ALA A 111 -22.53 13.10 30.64
C ALA A 111 -23.07 14.51 30.43
N ASP A 112 -23.21 14.95 29.18
CA ASP A 112 -23.83 16.24 28.84
C ASP A 112 -25.30 16.30 29.29
N ARG A 113 -26.08 15.21 29.12
CA ARG A 113 -27.43 15.10 29.70
C ARG A 113 -27.43 15.14 31.23
N ALA A 114 -26.47 14.49 31.87
CA ALA A 114 -26.32 14.50 33.33
C ALA A 114 -25.99 15.90 33.87
N LEU A 115 -25.42 16.79 33.05
CA LEU A 115 -25.21 18.21 33.33
C LEU A 115 -26.46 19.07 33.03
N GLY A 116 -27.60 18.47 32.69
CA GLY A 116 -28.87 19.14 32.45
C GLY A 116 -29.05 19.70 31.02
N ARG A 117 -28.29 19.20 30.05
CA ARG A 117 -28.33 19.65 28.64
C ARG A 117 -29.00 18.59 27.74
N ASP A 118 -29.12 18.88 26.45
CA ASP A 118 -29.87 18.03 25.49
C ASP A 118 -29.13 16.74 25.05
N GLY A 119 -27.82 16.63 25.31
CA GLY A 119 -27.02 15.51 24.84
C GLY A 119 -26.74 15.49 23.33
N ASN A 120 -27.12 16.52 22.58
CA ASN A 120 -26.77 16.70 21.18
C ASN A 120 -25.37 17.35 21.06
N ILE A 121 -24.36 16.58 21.43
CA ILE A 121 -22.96 16.98 21.42
C ILE A 121 -22.13 15.98 20.61
N GLY A 122 -21.35 16.49 19.66
CA GLY A 122 -20.42 15.72 18.85
C GLY A 122 -19.02 15.74 19.44
N LEU A 123 -18.30 14.65 19.31
CA LEU A 123 -16.90 14.57 19.67
C LEU A 123 -16.08 15.41 18.68
N PRO A 124 -15.40 16.49 19.12
CA PRO A 124 -14.64 17.32 18.21
C PRO A 124 -13.33 16.66 17.78
N TYR A 125 -12.78 17.13 16.67
CA TYR A 125 -11.46 16.73 16.17
C TYR A 125 -10.46 17.89 16.26
N TRP A 126 -9.17 17.57 16.30
CA TRP A 126 -8.09 18.54 16.16
C TRP A 126 -7.38 18.33 14.82
N ASP A 127 -7.50 19.29 13.90
CA ASP A 127 -6.86 19.21 12.59
C ASP A 127 -5.38 19.63 12.63
N TRP A 128 -4.54 18.76 13.16
CA TRP A 128 -3.08 18.96 13.20
C TRP A 128 -2.42 19.01 11.80
N THR A 129 -3.15 18.73 10.70
CA THR A 129 -2.63 18.92 9.34
C THR A 129 -2.64 20.39 8.90
N ARG A 130 -3.45 21.23 9.56
CA ARG A 130 -3.59 22.66 9.27
C ARG A 130 -3.25 23.54 10.48
N ASP A 131 -3.67 23.11 11.66
CA ASP A 131 -3.51 23.83 12.93
C ASP A 131 -2.22 23.40 13.64
N SER A 132 -1.08 23.55 12.95
CA SER A 132 0.24 23.10 13.42
C SER A 132 0.96 24.09 14.36
N SER A 133 0.25 25.08 14.89
CA SER A 133 0.85 26.19 15.65
C SER A 133 0.88 25.96 17.15
N ALA A 134 -0.03 25.14 17.70
CA ALA A 134 -0.11 24.81 19.11
C ALA A 134 -1.07 23.62 19.35
N LEU A 135 -1.04 23.08 20.57
CA LEU A 135 -2.10 22.21 21.08
C LEU A 135 -3.41 23.03 21.22
N PRO A 136 -4.61 22.42 21.03
CA PRO A 136 -5.88 23.12 21.26
C PRO A 136 -5.93 23.81 22.64
N PRO A 137 -6.16 25.14 22.71
CA PRO A 137 -6.04 25.90 23.96
C PRO A 137 -6.89 25.36 25.11
N ILE A 138 -8.06 24.81 24.80
CA ILE A 138 -8.97 24.21 25.79
C ILE A 138 -8.31 23.08 26.59
N LEU A 139 -7.37 22.33 25.99
CA LEU A 139 -6.64 21.27 26.68
C LEU A 139 -5.72 21.84 27.76
N ARG A 140 -5.04 22.96 27.49
CA ARG A 140 -4.22 23.66 28.49
C ARG A 140 -5.07 24.28 29.59
N GLN A 141 -6.23 24.81 29.23
CA GLN A 141 -7.12 25.52 30.16
C GLN A 141 -7.84 24.57 31.12
N ARG A 142 -8.28 23.40 30.64
CA ARG A 142 -9.18 22.51 31.37
C ARG A 142 -8.54 21.17 31.79
N PHE A 143 -7.41 20.82 31.18
CA PHE A 143 -6.76 19.51 31.33
C PHE A 143 -5.23 19.64 31.42
N SER A 144 -4.73 20.68 32.11
CA SER A 144 -3.30 20.83 32.41
C SER A 144 -2.81 19.86 33.50
N THR A 145 -3.72 19.37 34.34
CA THR A 145 -3.46 18.35 35.36
C THR A 145 -4.48 17.23 35.28
N MET A 146 -4.07 16.02 35.67
CA MET A 146 -4.97 14.89 35.76
C MET A 146 -5.82 15.02 37.03
N PRO A 147 -7.16 14.81 36.96
CA PRO A 147 -8.01 14.85 38.14
C PRO A 147 -7.57 13.86 39.22
N SER A 148 -7.51 14.31 40.48
CA SER A 148 -7.20 13.45 41.61
C SER A 148 -8.25 12.34 41.75
N GLY A 149 -7.79 11.09 41.89
CA GLY A 149 -8.68 9.93 42.04
C GLY A 149 -9.24 9.37 40.73
N LEU A 150 -8.84 9.92 39.56
CA LEU A 150 -9.14 9.28 38.27
C LEU A 150 -8.44 7.91 38.17
N VAL A 151 -7.18 7.85 38.64
CA VAL A 151 -6.38 6.63 38.75
C VAL A 151 -5.91 6.48 40.20
N THR A 152 -6.10 5.30 40.78
CA THR A 152 -5.72 5.01 42.16
C THR A 152 -4.50 4.11 42.28
N ASP A 153 -4.13 3.40 41.21
CA ASP A 153 -2.97 2.51 41.21
C ASP A 153 -1.69 3.32 41.16
N ARG A 154 -0.68 2.84 41.89
CA ARG A 154 0.65 3.45 41.91
C ARG A 154 1.42 3.01 40.67
N ASN A 155 1.28 3.78 39.60
CA ASN A 155 1.99 3.60 38.33
C ASN A 155 2.49 4.95 37.77
N GLU A 156 3.15 4.92 36.62
CA GLU A 156 3.70 6.09 35.93
C GLU A 156 2.62 7.13 35.64
N LEU A 157 1.42 6.70 35.24
CA LEU A 157 0.30 7.60 34.97
C LEU A 157 -0.14 8.35 36.23
N SER A 158 -0.25 7.68 37.38
CA SER A 158 -0.58 8.33 38.66
C SER A 158 0.52 9.27 39.16
N ARG A 159 1.78 8.98 38.84
CA ARG A 159 2.97 9.74 39.26
C ARG A 159 3.14 11.00 38.42
N ASP A 160 3.10 10.85 37.10
CA ASP A 160 3.48 11.90 36.15
C ASP A 160 2.24 12.62 35.59
N GLY A 161 1.08 11.96 35.54
CA GLY A 161 -0.17 12.52 35.03
C GLY A 161 0.01 13.17 33.66
N TYR A 162 -0.28 14.47 33.57
CA TYR A 162 -0.12 15.27 32.34
C TYR A 162 1.07 16.23 32.40
N SER A 163 1.93 16.11 33.42
CA SER A 163 3.04 17.06 33.66
C SER A 163 4.11 17.05 32.56
N ARG A 164 4.16 15.96 31.79
CA ARG A 164 5.16 15.72 30.73
C ARG A 164 4.64 15.99 29.31
N VAL A 165 3.44 16.59 29.19
CA VAL A 165 2.95 17.09 27.89
C VAL A 165 3.83 18.29 27.46
N PRO A 166 4.53 18.25 26.31
CA PRO A 166 5.50 19.27 25.91
C PRO A 166 4.90 20.67 25.76
N SER A 167 5.73 21.70 25.64
CA SER A 167 5.27 23.08 25.38
C SER A 167 4.65 23.22 23.97
N ASP A 168 3.77 24.20 23.78
CA ASP A 168 3.16 24.46 22.45
C ASP A 168 4.21 24.79 21.38
N ARG A 169 5.29 25.50 21.77
CA ARG A 169 6.41 25.79 20.86
C ARG A 169 7.07 24.50 20.38
N GLN A 170 7.26 23.53 21.26
CA GLN A 170 7.84 22.23 20.93
C GLN A 170 6.89 21.41 20.05
N ILE A 171 5.62 21.27 20.44
CA ILE A 171 4.61 20.55 19.64
C ILE A 171 4.51 21.12 18.22
N ALA A 172 4.43 22.44 18.09
CA ALA A 172 4.31 23.11 16.80
C ALA A 172 5.53 22.86 15.90
N ARG A 173 6.72 22.85 16.49
CA ARG A 173 7.96 22.53 15.78
C ARG A 173 7.95 21.07 15.32
N ASP A 174 7.67 20.13 16.21
CA ASP A 174 7.77 18.72 15.91
C ASP A 174 6.71 18.28 14.88
N ILE A 175 5.49 18.87 14.91
CA ILE A 175 4.48 18.69 13.85
C ILE A 175 5.01 19.14 12.48
N ARG A 176 5.66 20.31 12.42
CA ARG A 176 6.23 20.82 11.16
C ARG A 176 7.36 19.91 10.65
N SER A 177 8.24 19.46 11.55
CA SER A 177 9.35 18.56 11.21
C SER A 177 8.91 17.16 10.81
N ALA A 178 7.76 16.68 11.31
CA ALA A 178 7.20 15.39 10.95
C ALA A 178 6.48 15.38 9.59
N ASN A 179 6.23 16.57 8.99
CA ASN A 179 5.54 16.72 7.71
C ASN A 179 4.20 15.97 7.64
N LEU A 180 3.44 16.03 8.74
CA LEU A 180 2.22 15.25 8.95
C LEU A 180 1.17 15.39 7.82
N ALA A 181 1.02 16.60 7.26
CA ALA A 181 0.09 16.86 6.17
C ALA A 181 0.43 16.05 4.91
N GLU A 182 1.71 15.91 4.56
CA GLU A 182 2.11 15.09 3.40
C GLU A 182 1.99 13.61 3.69
N GLY A 183 2.26 13.17 4.93
CA GLY A 183 1.97 11.79 5.36
C GLY A 183 0.49 11.43 5.17
N VAL A 184 -0.42 12.34 5.54
CA VAL A 184 -1.86 12.18 5.30
C VAL A 184 -2.21 12.20 3.82
N ASN A 185 -1.61 13.09 3.01
CA ASN A 185 -1.81 13.08 1.57
C ASN A 185 -1.36 11.76 0.94
N GLY A 186 -0.21 11.23 1.37
CA GLY A 186 0.29 9.93 0.93
C GLY A 186 -0.68 8.80 1.26
N ALA A 187 -1.21 8.77 2.48
CA ALA A 187 -2.25 7.82 2.86
C ALA A 187 -3.53 7.96 2.01
N LEU A 188 -4.00 9.19 1.79
CA LEU A 188 -5.20 9.46 0.97
C LEU A 188 -5.02 9.18 -0.53
N ARG A 189 -3.78 8.97 -0.99
CA ARG A 189 -3.48 8.49 -2.36
C ARG A 189 -3.40 6.97 -2.44
N GLU A 190 -3.45 6.26 -1.33
CA GLU A 190 -3.58 4.81 -1.38
C GLU A 190 -4.95 4.44 -1.95
N GLU A 191 -4.98 3.34 -2.68
CA GLU A 191 -6.19 2.83 -3.34
C GLU A 191 -6.63 1.49 -2.76
N GLU A 192 -5.86 0.97 -1.80
CA GLU A 192 -6.13 -0.29 -1.12
C GLU A 192 -6.30 -0.04 0.38
N HIS A 193 -7.40 -0.54 0.94
CA HIS A 193 -7.80 -0.25 2.32
C HIS A 193 -6.77 -0.76 3.30
N TRP A 194 -6.25 -1.96 3.07
CA TRP A 194 -5.21 -2.55 3.92
C TRP A 194 -3.91 -1.77 3.90
N ARG A 195 -3.59 -1.11 2.77
CA ARG A 195 -2.42 -0.25 2.65
C ARG A 195 -2.61 1.06 3.40
N PHE A 196 -3.75 1.72 3.15
CA PHE A 196 -4.16 2.92 3.86
C PHE A 196 -4.17 2.71 5.37
N ALA A 197 -4.74 1.60 5.82
CA ALA A 197 -5.12 1.40 7.21
C ALA A 197 -3.95 1.15 8.16
N SER A 198 -2.83 0.57 7.70
CA SER A 198 -1.83 0.05 8.64
C SER A 198 -0.38 0.04 8.17
N THR A 199 0.52 0.21 9.16
CA THR A 199 1.96 -0.03 9.09
C THR A 199 2.39 -1.47 8.79
N ARG A 200 1.49 -2.46 8.92
CA ARG A 200 1.80 -3.90 8.77
C ARG A 200 2.53 -4.24 7.46
N TRP A 201 2.17 -3.54 6.40
CA TRP A 201 2.58 -3.85 5.03
C TRP A 201 3.84 -3.13 4.57
N ARG A 202 4.62 -2.61 5.54
CA ARG A 202 6.00 -2.11 5.32
C ARG A 202 6.10 -1.14 4.14
N GLN A 203 5.27 -0.09 4.18
CA GLN A 203 5.22 0.95 3.17
C GLN A 203 5.10 2.34 3.82
N PRO A 204 5.58 3.41 3.14
CA PRO A 204 5.65 4.75 3.72
C PRO A 204 4.29 5.46 3.82
N THR A 205 3.30 5.03 3.05
CA THR A 205 2.03 5.72 2.84
C THR A 205 0.87 4.98 3.51
N ASN A 206 0.59 5.32 4.76
CA ASN A 206 -0.53 4.80 5.54
C ASN A 206 -0.96 5.82 6.61
N VAL A 207 -2.18 5.69 7.13
CA VAL A 207 -2.74 6.63 8.13
C VAL A 207 -2.20 6.40 9.54
N GLU A 208 -1.74 5.19 9.84
CA GLU A 208 -1.24 4.81 11.16
C GLU A 208 0.14 5.46 11.46
N SER A 209 0.97 5.69 10.44
CA SER A 209 2.25 6.40 10.58
C SER A 209 2.11 7.83 11.12
N PRO A 210 1.34 8.76 10.50
CA PRO A 210 1.16 10.11 11.04
C PRO A 210 0.37 10.09 12.37
N HIS A 211 -0.51 9.11 12.60
CA HIS A 211 -1.11 8.85 13.92
C HIS A 211 -0.03 8.61 15.00
N ASN A 212 0.88 7.66 14.76
CA ASN A 212 1.95 7.31 15.69
C ASN A 212 2.86 8.51 15.99
N GLN A 213 3.12 9.34 14.99
CA GLN A 213 3.91 10.56 15.14
C GLN A 213 3.25 11.55 16.10
N VAL A 214 1.94 11.82 15.98
CA VAL A 214 1.26 12.73 16.90
C VAL A 214 1.27 12.21 18.34
N HIS A 215 1.10 10.90 18.55
CA HIS A 215 1.21 10.29 19.87
C HIS A 215 2.54 10.63 20.56
N VAL A 216 3.64 10.42 19.84
CA VAL A 216 4.99 10.62 20.38
C VAL A 216 5.32 12.11 20.51
N ILE A 217 4.89 12.96 19.58
CA ILE A 217 5.02 14.43 19.65
C ILE A 217 4.36 15.00 20.91
N LEU A 218 3.24 14.44 21.34
CA LEU A 218 2.53 14.90 22.53
C LEU A 218 3.15 14.42 23.86
N GLY A 219 4.21 13.60 23.82
CA GLY A 219 4.92 13.13 25.00
C GLY A 219 4.04 12.30 25.93
N PHE A 220 4.50 12.04 27.16
CA PHE A 220 3.72 11.27 28.13
C PHE A 220 2.47 12.06 28.61
N PRO A 221 1.28 11.43 28.71
CA PRO A 221 1.02 9.99 28.55
C PRO A 221 0.69 9.55 27.12
N MET A 222 0.54 10.49 26.17
CA MET A 222 0.19 10.21 24.77
C MET A 222 1.21 9.31 24.06
N ALA A 223 2.50 9.38 24.40
CA ALA A 223 3.54 8.53 23.85
C ALA A 223 3.46 7.07 24.34
N SER A 224 2.70 6.79 25.41
CA SER A 224 2.56 5.45 25.95
C SER A 224 1.29 4.79 25.45
N VAL A 225 1.42 3.68 24.72
CA VAL A 225 0.25 2.89 24.26
C VAL A 225 -0.66 2.50 25.42
N GLY A 226 -0.09 2.25 26.60
CA GLY A 226 -0.88 1.91 27.79
C GLY A 226 -1.73 3.05 28.34
N PHE A 227 -1.23 4.29 28.27
CA PHE A 227 -1.80 5.40 29.03
C PHE A 227 -2.36 6.53 28.15
N ALA A 228 -2.13 6.48 26.83
CA ALA A 228 -2.49 7.57 25.92
C ALA A 228 -3.98 7.96 26.02
N ALA A 229 -4.88 6.97 26.08
CA ALA A 229 -6.32 7.22 26.14
C ALA A 229 -6.80 7.94 27.41
N PHE A 230 -5.97 8.01 28.46
CA PHE A 230 -6.32 8.76 29.67
C PHE A 230 -6.18 10.28 29.49
N TYR A 231 -5.51 10.74 28.43
CA TYR A 231 -5.41 12.16 28.13
C TYR A 231 -6.53 12.62 27.19
N PRO A 232 -7.28 13.70 27.49
CA PRO A 232 -8.35 14.20 26.62
C PRO A 232 -7.92 14.53 25.18
N GLY A 233 -6.65 14.87 24.95
CA GLY A 233 -6.11 15.09 23.61
C GLY A 233 -6.13 13.84 22.71
N PHE A 234 -6.14 12.63 23.29
CA PHE A 234 -6.28 11.37 22.57
C PHE A 234 -7.53 11.35 21.69
N TRP A 235 -8.65 11.79 22.26
CA TRP A 235 -9.96 11.73 21.61
C TRP A 235 -10.06 12.72 20.46
N LEU A 236 -9.50 13.93 20.63
CA LEU A 236 -9.43 14.93 19.55
C LEU A 236 -8.53 14.45 18.40
N HIS A 237 -7.39 13.84 18.75
CA HIS A 237 -6.45 13.28 17.78
C HIS A 237 -7.09 12.15 16.95
N HIS A 238 -7.68 11.15 17.61
CA HIS A 238 -8.30 10.01 16.94
C HIS A 238 -9.55 10.40 16.16
N CYS A 239 -10.30 11.41 16.62
CA CYS A 239 -11.41 11.94 15.85
C CYS A 239 -10.94 12.54 14.50
N ASN A 240 -9.73 13.11 14.43
CA ASN A 240 -9.14 13.53 13.16
C ASN A 240 -8.63 12.34 12.32
N ILE A 241 -8.13 11.26 12.93
CA ILE A 241 -7.80 10.02 12.20
C ILE A 241 -9.05 9.40 11.58
N ASP A 242 -10.15 9.36 12.33
CA ASP A 242 -11.45 8.87 11.86
C ASP A 242 -12.03 9.75 10.74
N ARG A 243 -11.80 11.06 10.80
CA ARG A 243 -12.13 12.01 9.74
C ARG A 243 -11.34 11.74 8.45
N ILE A 244 -10.06 11.41 8.56
CA ILE A 244 -9.21 11.02 7.42
C ILE A 244 -9.71 9.70 6.82
N LEU A 245 -10.11 8.72 7.65
CA LEU A 245 -10.77 7.50 7.17
C LEU A 245 -12.07 7.81 6.41
N SER A 246 -12.93 8.70 6.91
CA SER A 246 -14.15 9.09 6.17
C SER A 246 -13.84 9.69 4.80
N LYS A 247 -12.77 10.50 4.69
CA LYS A 247 -12.32 11.01 3.39
C LYS A 247 -11.77 9.91 2.49
N TYR A 248 -10.98 8.98 3.02
CA TYR A 248 -10.49 7.84 2.27
C TYR A 248 -11.64 7.00 1.69
N LEU A 249 -12.66 6.70 2.49
CA LEU A 249 -13.84 5.95 2.05
C LEU A 249 -14.70 6.70 1.01
N GLU A 250 -14.66 8.04 1.00
CA GLU A 250 -15.26 8.85 -0.07
C GLU A 250 -14.49 8.68 -1.40
N LEU A 251 -13.15 8.59 -1.33
CA LEU A 251 -12.29 8.43 -2.51
C LEU A 251 -12.31 6.98 -3.05
N GLU A 252 -12.35 5.99 -2.15
CA GLU A 252 -12.27 4.56 -2.46
C GLU A 252 -13.53 3.80 -2.00
N PRO A 253 -14.68 3.96 -2.70
CA PRO A 253 -15.97 3.41 -2.28
C PRO A 253 -16.03 1.86 -2.22
N ASP A 254 -15.13 1.17 -2.92
CA ASP A 254 -15.06 -0.30 -2.94
C ASP A 254 -14.30 -0.90 -1.74
N SER A 255 -13.79 -0.06 -0.82
CA SER A 255 -12.96 -0.46 0.32
C SER A 255 -13.58 -1.58 1.18
N GLU A 256 -14.90 -1.59 1.37
CA GLU A 256 -15.56 -2.64 2.17
C GLU A 256 -15.45 -4.01 1.47
N GLN A 257 -15.74 -4.04 0.18
CA GLN A 257 -15.68 -5.26 -0.62
C GLN A 257 -14.24 -5.75 -0.70
N GLU A 258 -13.29 -4.85 -0.94
CA GLU A 258 -11.87 -5.17 -0.98
C GLU A 258 -11.39 -5.80 0.33
N MET A 259 -11.65 -5.16 1.47
CA MET A 259 -11.23 -5.68 2.77
C MET A 259 -11.87 -7.03 3.07
N ARG A 260 -13.16 -7.21 2.73
CA ARG A 260 -13.87 -8.48 2.89
C ARG A 260 -13.19 -9.61 2.12
N GLN A 261 -12.85 -9.38 0.86
CA GLN A 261 -12.24 -10.37 -0.02
C GLN A 261 -10.79 -10.66 0.39
N GLN A 262 -10.01 -9.62 0.69
CA GLN A 262 -8.62 -9.78 1.11
C GLN A 262 -8.51 -10.59 2.41
N GLN A 263 -9.33 -10.29 3.41
CA GLN A 263 -9.33 -11.02 4.68
C GLN A 263 -9.81 -12.47 4.54
N ALA A 264 -10.72 -12.75 3.60
CA ALA A 264 -11.09 -14.12 3.25
C ALA A 264 -9.92 -14.87 2.58
N SER A 265 -9.18 -14.20 1.68
CA SER A 265 -7.99 -14.75 1.03
C SER A 265 -6.89 -15.08 2.03
N LEU A 266 -6.55 -14.16 2.94
CA LEU A 266 -5.54 -14.38 3.99
C LEU A 266 -5.92 -15.54 4.90
N GLN A 267 -7.20 -15.67 5.26
CA GLN A 267 -7.67 -16.82 6.03
C GLN A 267 -7.50 -18.14 5.29
N GLN A 268 -7.88 -18.19 4.01
CA GLN A 268 -7.83 -19.42 3.21
C GLN A 268 -6.40 -19.84 2.85
N ASN A 269 -5.53 -18.87 2.52
CA ASN A 269 -4.21 -19.13 1.98
C ASN A 269 -3.12 -19.15 3.06
N ASN A 270 -3.27 -18.36 4.12
CA ASN A 270 -2.26 -18.18 5.15
C ASN A 270 -2.73 -18.64 6.54
N GLY A 271 -3.99 -19.08 6.68
CA GLY A 271 -4.55 -19.51 7.97
C GLY A 271 -4.80 -18.35 8.93
N GLU A 272 -4.75 -17.10 8.47
CA GLU A 272 -4.95 -15.93 9.33
C GLU A 272 -6.37 -15.81 9.87
N ARG A 273 -6.51 -15.17 11.03
CA ARG A 273 -7.82 -14.77 11.55
C ARG A 273 -8.43 -13.71 10.63
N ASN A 274 -9.63 -13.98 10.13
CA ASN A 274 -10.38 -13.03 9.32
C ASN A 274 -10.85 -11.85 10.19
N ARG A 275 -10.19 -10.69 10.07
CA ARG A 275 -10.47 -9.50 10.88
C ARG A 275 -11.73 -8.76 10.44
N TYR A 276 -12.10 -8.86 9.16
CA TYR A 276 -13.32 -8.27 8.63
C TYR A 276 -14.58 -8.80 9.36
N THR A 277 -14.60 -10.11 9.65
CA THR A 277 -15.70 -10.73 10.39
C THR A 277 -15.49 -10.78 11.90
N ALA A 278 -14.29 -10.48 12.40
CA ALA A 278 -14.00 -10.52 13.83
C ALA A 278 -14.77 -9.42 14.61
N PRO A 279 -15.16 -9.69 15.87
CA PRO A 279 -15.72 -8.64 16.72
C PRO A 279 -14.67 -7.61 17.11
N LEU A 280 -15.02 -6.33 17.02
CA LEU A 280 -14.26 -5.21 17.55
C LEU A 280 -14.49 -5.12 19.06
N ARG A 281 -13.81 -5.98 19.82
CA ARG A 281 -13.95 -6.02 21.29
C ARG A 281 -13.41 -4.72 21.92
N PRO A 282 -14.02 -4.24 23.01
CA PRO A 282 -15.18 -4.79 23.73
C PRO A 282 -16.55 -4.27 23.23
N PHE A 283 -16.58 -3.59 22.08
CA PHE A 283 -17.70 -2.75 21.68
C PHE A 283 -18.95 -3.52 21.24
N ARG A 284 -20.11 -2.91 21.49
CA ARG A 284 -21.42 -3.39 21.04
C ARG A 284 -22.15 -2.33 20.22
N LEU A 285 -22.88 -2.81 19.21
CA LEU A 285 -23.75 -2.00 18.38
C LEU A 285 -25.14 -2.65 18.36
N ASN A 286 -26.17 -1.92 18.82
CA ASN A 286 -27.56 -2.39 18.85
C ASN A 286 -27.72 -3.79 19.48
N GLY A 287 -27.08 -4.02 20.63
CA GLY A 287 -27.18 -5.27 21.37
C GLY A 287 -26.36 -6.44 20.83
N ARG A 288 -25.70 -6.32 19.66
CA ARG A 288 -24.75 -7.32 19.12
C ARG A 288 -23.31 -6.84 19.19
N SER A 289 -22.34 -7.73 18.95
CA SER A 289 -20.94 -7.33 18.78
C SER A 289 -20.81 -6.35 17.62
N PHE A 290 -20.05 -5.26 17.85
CA PHE A 290 -19.63 -4.34 16.81
C PHE A 290 -18.59 -5.06 15.92
N ARG A 291 -18.66 -4.91 14.60
CA ARG A 291 -17.75 -5.54 13.64
C ARG A 291 -17.20 -4.51 12.66
N VAL A 292 -16.12 -4.88 11.96
CA VAL A 292 -15.51 -4.05 10.91
C VAL A 292 -16.48 -3.75 9.76
N SER A 293 -17.38 -4.67 9.42
CA SER A 293 -18.43 -4.42 8.41
C SER A 293 -19.33 -3.22 8.73
N ASP A 294 -19.42 -2.83 10.01
CA ASP A 294 -20.27 -1.72 10.45
C ASP A 294 -19.57 -0.35 10.35
N THR A 295 -18.26 -0.32 10.04
CA THR A 295 -17.43 0.88 10.17
C THR A 295 -17.22 1.62 8.85
N PHE A 296 -17.74 1.13 7.73
CA PHE A 296 -17.55 1.73 6.39
C PHE A 296 -18.51 2.90 6.09
N SER A 297 -19.37 3.29 7.04
CA SER A 297 -20.20 4.48 6.93
C SER A 297 -20.34 5.17 8.29
N ASP A 298 -19.82 6.38 8.39
CA ASP A 298 -19.97 7.25 9.56
C ASP A 298 -21.44 7.65 9.78
N GLN A 299 -22.17 7.99 8.71
CA GLN A 299 -23.59 8.32 8.80
C GLN A 299 -24.44 7.16 9.34
N ALA A 300 -24.12 5.90 8.97
CA ALA A 300 -24.78 4.72 9.51
C ALA A 300 -24.52 4.53 11.02
N LEU A 301 -23.45 5.13 11.55
CA LEU A 301 -23.10 5.14 12.97
C LEU A 301 -23.68 6.36 13.72
N GLY A 302 -24.41 7.25 13.03
CA GLY A 302 -25.10 8.38 13.64
C GLY A 302 -24.27 9.65 13.78
N TYR A 303 -23.18 9.80 13.02
CA TYR A 303 -22.41 11.04 12.98
C TYR A 303 -21.92 11.39 11.59
N ARG A 304 -21.46 12.64 11.43
CA ARG A 304 -20.75 13.13 10.24
C ARG A 304 -19.74 14.20 10.62
N TYR A 305 -18.82 14.50 9.73
CA TYR A 305 -17.92 15.64 9.84
C TYR A 305 -18.49 16.89 9.16
N ASP A 306 -18.20 18.06 9.70
CA ASP A 306 -18.50 19.35 9.07
C ASP A 306 -17.66 19.56 7.79
N VAL A 307 -16.36 19.26 7.84
CA VAL A 307 -15.43 19.41 6.71
C VAL A 307 -14.49 18.22 6.65
N LEU A 308 -14.45 17.49 5.54
CA LEU A 308 -13.44 16.45 5.29
C LEU A 308 -12.12 17.05 4.76
N PRO A 309 -10.97 16.35 4.91
CA PRO A 309 -9.72 16.74 4.27
C PRO A 309 -9.88 16.95 2.76
N ALA A 310 -9.08 17.86 2.20
CA ALA A 310 -9.05 18.09 0.76
C ALA A 310 -8.57 16.84 0.02
N THR A 311 -9.08 16.60 -1.18
CA THR A 311 -8.55 15.55 -2.06
C THR A 311 -7.09 15.88 -2.41
N PRO A 312 -6.12 14.98 -2.17
CA PRO A 312 -4.73 15.25 -2.48
C PRO A 312 -4.56 15.41 -4.01
N PRO A 313 -3.68 16.31 -4.47
CA PRO A 313 -3.35 16.38 -5.88
C PRO A 313 -2.62 15.10 -6.32
N GLN A 314 -2.77 14.74 -7.60
CA GLN A 314 -2.02 13.64 -8.21
C GLN A 314 -0.52 13.93 -8.14
N GLN A 315 0.24 12.99 -7.60
CA GLN A 315 1.67 13.18 -7.39
C GLN A 315 2.43 12.95 -8.71
N MET A 316 2.93 14.03 -9.32
CA MET A 316 3.78 13.98 -10.53
C MET A 316 5.28 13.78 -10.23
N ARG A 317 5.68 13.57 -8.96
CA ARG A 317 7.09 13.55 -8.55
C ARG A 317 7.58 12.14 -8.26
N SER A 318 8.84 11.87 -8.59
CA SER A 318 9.58 10.67 -8.18
C SER A 318 9.51 10.48 -6.66
N LEU A 319 9.52 9.21 -6.22
CA LEU A 319 9.55 8.84 -4.82
C LEU A 319 10.64 9.62 -4.06
N PRO A 320 10.36 10.12 -2.84
CA PRO A 320 11.36 10.71 -1.97
C PRO A 320 12.44 9.69 -1.55
N THR A 321 13.51 10.21 -0.96
CA THR A 321 14.54 9.43 -0.27
C THR A 321 14.18 9.38 1.21
N PHE A 322 14.18 8.19 1.78
CA PHE A 322 13.82 7.91 3.17
C PHE A 322 14.99 7.26 3.92
N ALA A 323 15.12 7.60 5.21
CA ALA A 323 15.73 6.72 6.19
C ALA A 323 14.64 5.75 6.68
N LYS A 324 14.82 4.45 6.40
CA LYS A 324 13.88 3.38 6.76
C LYS A 324 14.40 2.56 7.93
N PHE A 325 13.58 2.39 8.95
CA PHE A 325 13.86 1.55 10.11
C PHE A 325 12.90 0.36 10.11
N THR A 326 13.41 -0.87 10.03
CA THR A 326 12.57 -2.07 10.15
C THR A 326 12.51 -2.51 11.61
N ILE A 327 11.38 -2.28 12.27
CA ILE A 327 11.20 -2.46 13.70
C ILE A 327 10.56 -3.81 13.98
N ASN A 328 11.23 -4.62 14.82
CA ASN A 328 10.62 -5.78 15.45
C ASN A 328 10.19 -5.41 16.88
N ILE A 329 8.88 -5.27 17.13
CA ILE A 329 8.37 -4.90 18.46
C ILE A 329 8.80 -5.89 19.55
N LEU A 330 9.00 -7.17 19.21
CA LEU A 330 9.36 -8.21 20.17
C LEU A 330 10.77 -8.03 20.74
N GLU A 331 11.62 -7.28 20.03
CA GLU A 331 12.99 -6.94 20.43
C GLU A 331 13.07 -5.60 21.17
N MET A 332 11.98 -4.83 21.24
CA MET A 332 11.94 -3.54 21.93
C MET A 332 11.83 -3.73 23.45
N GLN A 333 12.37 -2.80 24.24
CA GLN A 333 12.36 -2.83 25.72
C GLN A 333 11.04 -2.35 26.32
N ASP A 334 9.89 -2.72 25.74
CA ASP A 334 8.55 -2.33 26.21
C ASP A 334 8.27 -0.80 26.21
N HIS A 335 9.11 0.02 25.57
CA HIS A 335 8.94 1.47 25.44
C HIS A 335 8.59 1.92 24.02
N SER A 336 7.81 2.99 23.91
CA SER A 336 7.74 3.79 22.68
C SER A 336 8.99 4.66 22.54
N TYR A 337 9.41 4.92 21.30
CA TYR A 337 10.58 5.77 21.00
C TYR A 337 10.24 6.87 20.00
N THR A 338 10.78 8.06 20.28
CA THR A 338 10.95 9.15 19.32
C THR A 338 12.31 9.00 18.65
N LEU A 339 12.36 9.09 17.33
CA LEU A 339 13.60 9.05 16.55
C LEU A 339 13.89 10.46 16.02
N HIS A 340 14.95 11.10 16.49
CA HIS A 340 15.44 12.38 15.96
C HIS A 340 16.57 12.11 14.97
N VAL A 341 16.32 12.35 13.68
CA VAL A 341 17.20 11.94 12.60
C VAL A 341 18.02 13.10 12.06
N PHE A 342 19.32 12.86 11.90
CA PHE A 342 20.29 13.79 11.34
C PHE A 342 21.02 13.13 10.17
N VAL A 343 21.26 13.88 9.10
CA VAL A 343 21.93 13.42 7.88
C VAL A 343 23.19 14.22 7.66
N LEU A 344 24.31 13.53 7.63
CA LEU A 344 25.65 14.11 7.61
C LEU A 344 26.48 13.50 6.49
N PRO A 345 27.54 14.15 6.00
CA PRO A 345 28.53 13.51 5.13
C PRO A 345 29.17 12.31 5.83
N LYS A 346 29.39 11.19 5.12
CA LYS A 346 30.00 9.98 5.69
C LYS A 346 31.32 10.25 6.40
N GLY A 347 32.17 11.11 5.83
CA GLY A 347 33.49 11.44 6.38
C GLY A 347 33.48 12.19 7.71
N THR A 348 32.39 12.88 8.06
CA THR A 348 32.30 13.69 9.29
C THR A 348 31.35 13.09 10.33
N ALA A 349 30.45 12.19 9.93
CA ALA A 349 29.41 11.65 10.79
C ALA A 349 29.93 10.90 12.03
N ALA A 350 31.13 10.30 11.98
CA ALA A 350 31.72 9.61 13.13
C ALA A 350 32.10 10.55 14.29
N ALA A 351 32.45 11.80 13.98
CA ALA A 351 32.85 12.80 14.96
C ALA A 351 31.69 13.72 15.40
N TRP A 352 30.52 13.59 14.76
CA TRP A 352 29.37 14.44 15.05
C TRP A 352 28.72 14.10 16.39
N ALA A 353 28.27 15.13 17.10
CA ALA A 353 27.43 15.02 18.28
C ALA A 353 26.28 16.04 18.16
N PRO A 354 25.07 15.71 18.65
CA PRO A 354 23.97 16.65 18.64
C PRO A 354 24.25 17.85 19.56
N PRO A 355 23.60 19.01 19.33
CA PRO A 355 23.60 20.11 20.30
C PRO A 355 23.19 19.63 21.70
N ALA A 356 23.77 20.19 22.76
CA ALA A 356 23.47 19.76 24.12
C ALA A 356 22.00 20.02 24.52
N ASP A 357 21.43 21.13 24.05
CA ASP A 357 20.01 21.44 24.26
C ASP A 357 19.16 20.76 23.17
N ARG A 358 18.39 19.76 23.58
CA ARG A 358 17.40 19.07 22.72
C ARG A 358 16.46 20.04 22.03
N SER A 359 16.13 21.15 22.69
CA SER A 359 15.21 22.13 22.15
C SER A 359 15.75 22.84 20.91
N THR A 360 17.04 22.73 20.58
CA THR A 360 17.66 23.35 19.39
C THR A 360 17.99 22.34 18.29
N TRP A 361 17.72 21.05 18.49
CA TRP A 361 18.04 20.01 17.51
C TRP A 361 17.40 20.23 16.14
N ALA A 362 16.15 20.71 16.10
CA ALA A 362 15.46 20.96 14.83
C ALA A 362 16.03 22.16 14.06
N ASP A 363 16.83 23.00 14.72
CA ASP A 363 17.52 24.13 14.11
C ASP A 363 18.88 23.72 13.53
N ASP A 364 19.36 22.49 13.81
CA ASP A 364 20.57 21.94 13.24
C ASP A 364 20.40 21.72 11.71
N PRO A 365 21.31 22.21 10.85
CA PRO A 365 21.23 22.03 9.41
C PRO A 365 21.17 20.56 8.96
N ALA A 366 21.73 19.64 9.75
CA ALA A 366 21.70 18.20 9.48
C ALA A 366 20.37 17.55 9.89
N PHE A 367 19.52 18.22 10.67
CA PHE A 367 18.27 17.63 11.15
C PHE A 367 17.28 17.39 10.01
N ALA A 368 16.89 16.13 9.83
CA ALA A 368 15.99 15.68 8.78
C ALA A 368 14.54 15.55 9.23
N GLY A 369 14.30 15.18 10.48
CA GLY A 369 12.95 15.07 10.98
C GLY A 369 12.82 14.15 12.18
N VAL A 370 11.57 13.90 12.53
CA VAL A 370 11.19 13.04 13.66
C VAL A 370 10.41 11.83 13.15
N GLY A 371 10.76 10.65 13.63
CA GLY A 371 9.95 9.44 13.47
C GLY A 371 9.44 8.92 14.82
N ALA A 372 8.46 8.04 14.76
CA ALA A 372 7.81 7.50 15.94
C ALA A 372 7.70 5.97 15.86
N ILE A 373 8.19 5.32 16.91
CA ILE A 373 7.91 3.93 17.23
C ILE A 373 6.86 3.96 18.34
N PHE A 374 5.59 4.03 17.95
CA PHE A 374 4.47 4.00 18.88
C PHE A 374 4.05 2.56 19.12
N SER A 375 4.77 1.91 20.03
CA SER A 375 4.62 0.48 20.26
C SER A 375 5.28 0.13 21.58
N ALA A 376 4.54 -0.51 22.48
CA ALA A 376 5.07 -1.06 23.72
C ALA A 376 4.67 -2.53 23.78
N ARG A 377 5.64 -3.44 23.90
CA ARG A 377 5.33 -4.83 24.24
C ARG A 377 4.83 -4.82 25.69
N ARG A 378 3.60 -5.27 25.89
CA ARG A 378 3.04 -5.48 27.22
C ARG A 378 2.71 -6.96 27.34
N ALA A 379 3.16 -7.58 28.43
CA ALA A 379 2.79 -8.95 28.74
C ALA A 379 1.25 -9.03 28.75
N ARG A 380 0.66 -9.92 27.91
CA ARG A 380 -0.79 -10.16 27.72
C ARG A 380 -1.51 -9.37 26.60
N CYS A 381 -0.80 -8.74 25.67
CA CYS A 381 -1.43 -8.12 24.49
C CYS A 381 -1.50 -9.11 23.31
N GLU A 382 -2.67 -9.70 23.03
CA GLU A 382 -2.87 -10.59 21.86
C GLU A 382 -2.49 -9.91 20.53
N ASN A 383 -2.68 -8.58 20.42
CA ASN A 383 -2.29 -7.81 19.24
C ASN A 383 -0.77 -7.70 19.06
N CYS A 384 0.01 -7.86 20.14
CA CYS A 384 1.44 -7.57 20.21
C CYS A 384 2.31 -8.84 20.18
N GLU A 385 1.78 -9.99 20.60
CA GLU A 385 2.55 -11.24 20.79
C GLU A 385 3.08 -11.85 19.48
N ASP A 386 2.32 -11.73 18.39
CA ASP A 386 2.67 -12.29 17.07
C ASP A 386 2.83 -11.20 15.98
N ARG A 387 3.15 -9.97 16.39
CA ARG A 387 3.20 -8.84 15.43
C ARG A 387 4.43 -8.97 14.52
N PRO A 388 4.26 -9.01 13.18
CA PRO A 388 5.39 -9.02 12.24
C PRO A 388 6.13 -7.67 12.30
N PRO A 389 7.42 -7.64 11.87
CA PRO A 389 8.16 -6.40 11.77
C PRO A 389 7.44 -5.37 10.87
N PHE A 390 7.53 -4.10 11.23
CA PHE A 390 6.97 -2.98 10.46
C PHE A 390 8.03 -1.93 10.19
N ASP A 391 7.83 -1.11 9.16
CA ASP A 391 8.81 -0.12 8.74
C ASP A 391 8.38 1.30 9.16
N VAL A 392 9.31 2.05 9.73
CA VAL A 392 9.18 3.50 10.01
C VAL A 392 10.02 4.25 8.98
N TYR A 393 9.38 5.21 8.29
CA TYR A 393 10.01 5.99 7.24
C TYR A 393 10.14 7.46 7.67
N ILE A 394 11.32 8.03 7.46
CA ILE A 394 11.61 9.44 7.71
C ILE A 394 12.18 10.02 6.42
N GLU A 395 11.47 10.97 5.81
CA GLU A 395 11.91 11.59 4.55
C GLU A 395 13.16 12.43 4.79
N ILE A 396 14.21 12.19 4.00
CA ILE A 396 15.50 12.89 4.10
C ILE A 396 15.87 13.70 2.85
N THR A 397 15.00 13.72 1.83
CA THR A 397 15.26 14.38 0.54
C THR A 397 15.66 15.84 0.69
N GLN A 398 14.91 16.62 1.48
CA GLN A 398 15.18 18.05 1.61
C GLN A 398 16.51 18.35 2.29
N VAL A 399 16.93 17.53 3.27
CA VAL A 399 18.25 17.70 3.91
C VAL A 399 19.37 17.34 2.95
N LEU A 400 19.25 16.24 2.22
CA LEU A 400 20.22 15.87 1.18
C LEU A 400 20.40 17.00 0.16
N GLN A 401 19.29 17.55 -0.34
CA GLN A 401 19.31 18.66 -1.30
C GLN A 401 19.95 19.93 -0.72
N ARG A 402 19.56 20.35 0.48
CA ARG A 402 20.14 21.56 1.13
C ARG A 402 21.63 21.40 1.43
N ALA A 403 22.06 20.19 1.79
CA ALA A 403 23.46 19.89 2.08
C ALA A 403 24.29 19.59 0.82
N GLY A 404 23.67 19.47 -0.36
CA GLY A 404 24.35 19.05 -1.59
C GLY A 404 24.91 17.63 -1.49
N LEU A 405 24.29 16.76 -0.71
CA LEU A 405 24.76 15.39 -0.45
C LEU A 405 24.00 14.38 -1.30
N SER A 406 24.75 13.42 -1.83
CA SER A 406 24.19 12.19 -2.36
C SER A 406 23.78 11.26 -1.21
N ARG A 407 22.68 10.53 -1.38
CA ARG A 407 22.27 9.44 -0.49
C ARG A 407 23.32 8.34 -0.35
N TYR A 408 24.23 8.21 -1.31
CA TYR A 408 25.31 7.23 -1.28
C TYR A 408 26.53 7.71 -0.49
N ASP A 409 26.66 9.02 -0.25
CA ASP A 409 27.80 9.64 0.43
C ASP A 409 27.41 10.29 1.77
N CYS A 410 26.19 10.03 2.24
CA CYS A 410 25.73 10.45 3.56
C CYS A 410 25.69 9.29 4.56
N ALA A 411 25.65 9.66 5.85
CA ALA A 411 25.41 8.78 6.97
C ALA A 411 24.27 9.35 7.81
N VAL A 412 23.44 8.46 8.33
CA VAL A 412 22.36 8.82 9.24
C VAL A 412 22.86 8.69 10.68
N ARG A 413 22.56 9.70 11.50
CA ARG A 413 22.73 9.68 12.96
C ARG A 413 21.37 9.88 13.61
N VAL A 414 21.12 9.16 14.69
CA VAL A 414 19.82 9.17 15.34
C VAL A 414 20.00 9.28 16.84
N MET A 415 19.26 10.22 17.43
CA MET A 415 19.06 10.30 18.87
C MET A 415 17.65 9.79 19.18
N THR A 416 17.55 8.85 20.11
CA THR A 416 16.26 8.30 20.56
C THR A 416 15.82 8.97 21.84
N VAL A 417 14.51 9.20 21.98
CA VAL A 417 13.87 9.61 23.24
C VAL A 417 12.78 8.60 23.58
N ASP A 418 12.87 7.92 24.72
CA ASP A 418 11.83 6.97 25.14
C ASP A 418 10.61 7.66 25.79
N GLU A 419 9.57 6.89 26.09
CA GLU A 419 8.37 7.39 26.78
C GLU A 419 8.63 7.91 28.21
N ASN A 420 9.83 7.71 28.77
CA ASN A 420 10.30 8.24 30.06
C ASN A 420 11.17 9.50 29.92
N ASP A 421 11.27 10.05 28.70
CA ASP A 421 12.10 11.23 28.35
C ASP A 421 13.60 10.93 28.41
N ALA A 422 14.01 9.66 28.49
CA ALA A 422 15.41 9.27 28.48
C ALA A 422 15.99 9.40 27.05
N VAL A 423 17.12 10.08 26.95
CA VAL A 423 17.82 10.34 25.69
C VAL A 423 18.98 9.37 25.54
N ALA A 424 19.07 8.69 24.39
CA ALA A 424 20.16 7.78 24.06
C ALA A 424 20.57 7.90 22.59
N ARG A 425 21.78 7.44 22.26
CA ARG A 425 22.17 7.23 20.85
C ARG A 425 21.54 5.93 20.35
N LEU A 426 21.33 5.85 19.04
CA LEU A 426 20.71 4.67 18.43
C LEU A 426 21.40 3.36 18.82
N GLU A 427 22.73 3.34 18.79
CA GLU A 427 23.56 2.18 19.12
C GLU A 427 23.43 1.71 20.58
N ASP A 428 22.92 2.57 21.47
CA ASP A 428 22.68 2.26 22.88
C ASP A 428 21.24 1.78 23.13
N THR A 429 20.45 1.56 22.07
CA THR A 429 19.02 1.20 22.13
C THR A 429 18.75 -0.10 21.36
N PRO A 430 17.59 -0.76 21.56
CA PRO A 430 17.20 -1.89 20.73
C PRO A 430 16.78 -1.48 19.30
N VAL A 431 16.68 -0.19 18.99
CA VAL A 431 16.20 0.27 17.68
C VAL A 431 17.27 0.00 16.61
N PRO A 432 16.94 -0.71 15.51
CA PRO A 432 17.92 -1.06 14.50
C PRO A 432 18.38 0.15 13.67
N ALA A 433 19.59 0.04 13.12
CA ALA A 433 20.15 1.05 12.21
C ALA A 433 19.29 1.20 10.94
N PRO A 434 19.09 2.43 10.42
CA PRO A 434 18.28 2.63 9.24
C PRO A 434 19.02 2.24 7.96
N THR A 435 18.24 1.83 6.95
CA THR A 435 18.67 1.79 5.55
C THR A 435 18.22 3.06 4.83
N ILE A 436 18.98 3.53 3.84
CA ILE A 436 18.57 4.67 3.01
C ILE A 436 17.95 4.14 1.72
N GLU A 437 16.69 4.47 1.48
CA GLU A 437 15.94 4.10 0.28
C GLU A 437 15.55 5.35 -0.51
N GLY A 438 15.47 5.27 -1.82
CA GLY A 438 15.13 6.42 -2.65
C GLY A 438 14.87 6.05 -4.11
N PRO A 439 14.67 7.03 -4.99
CA PRO A 439 14.33 6.79 -6.38
C PRO A 439 15.45 6.04 -7.09
N PHE A 440 15.11 5.20 -8.08
CA PHE A 440 16.07 4.32 -8.77
C PHE A 440 17.39 5.02 -9.17
N PHE A 441 17.28 6.17 -9.85
CA PHE A 441 18.38 7.13 -9.99
C PHE A 441 18.16 8.33 -9.07
N GLU A 442 19.20 8.73 -8.34
CA GLU A 442 19.20 9.97 -7.57
C GLU A 442 19.18 11.19 -8.48
N ASN A 443 20.00 11.19 -9.54
CA ASN A 443 20.04 12.26 -10.52
C ASN A 443 19.63 11.73 -11.91
N LYS A 444 18.41 12.08 -12.35
CA LYS A 444 17.89 11.67 -13.66
C LYS A 444 18.52 12.42 -14.84
N GLU A 445 19.10 13.59 -14.61
CA GLU A 445 19.59 14.50 -15.65
C GLU A 445 21.09 14.36 -15.89
N ALA A 446 21.88 14.07 -14.86
CA ALA A 446 23.32 13.88 -14.98
C ALA A 446 23.63 12.61 -15.79
N PRO A 447 24.39 12.68 -16.90
CA PRO A 447 24.72 11.51 -17.69
C PRO A 447 25.76 10.62 -17.00
N LEU A 448 25.54 9.29 -17.02
CA LEU A 448 26.55 8.32 -16.62
C LEU A 448 27.31 7.84 -17.85
N LYS A 449 28.64 7.88 -17.79
CA LYS A 449 29.55 7.55 -18.90
C LYS A 449 30.89 7.09 -18.34
N ARG A 450 31.81 6.64 -19.20
CA ARG A 450 33.17 6.24 -18.77
C ARG A 450 33.80 7.27 -17.83
N GLY A 451 34.25 6.79 -16.68
CA GLY A 451 34.83 7.61 -15.60
C GLY A 451 33.84 8.10 -14.55
N SER A 452 32.53 7.91 -14.72
CA SER A 452 31.54 8.11 -13.64
C SER A 452 31.81 7.13 -12.50
N THR A 453 31.83 7.66 -11.27
CA THR A 453 32.05 6.89 -10.03
C THR A 453 31.08 7.39 -8.96
N ASP A 454 29.86 6.89 -8.98
CA ASP A 454 28.80 7.27 -8.06
C ASP A 454 27.84 6.09 -7.82
N GLY A 455 26.92 6.24 -6.86
CA GLY A 455 25.96 5.17 -6.59
C GLY A 455 24.92 4.99 -7.69
N ASP A 456 24.65 6.00 -8.52
CA ASP A 456 23.77 5.85 -9.69
C ASP A 456 24.41 4.95 -10.76
N THR A 457 25.72 4.99 -10.92
CA THR A 457 26.50 4.02 -11.71
C THR A 457 26.31 2.61 -11.19
N LYS A 458 26.37 2.43 -9.87
CA LYS A 458 26.13 1.12 -9.24
C LYS A 458 24.70 0.63 -9.46
N GLN A 459 23.71 1.51 -9.41
CA GLN A 459 22.30 1.15 -9.70
C GLN A 459 22.09 0.80 -11.17
N LEU A 460 22.71 1.55 -12.09
CA LEU A 460 22.71 1.21 -13.52
C LEU A 460 23.29 -0.18 -13.74
N GLN A 461 24.46 -0.48 -13.18
CA GLN A 461 25.08 -1.80 -13.31
C GLN A 461 24.19 -2.90 -12.75
N LYS A 462 23.60 -2.71 -11.57
CA LYS A 462 22.63 -3.63 -10.97
C LYS A 462 21.46 -3.96 -11.91
N TYR A 463 20.87 -2.95 -12.55
CA TYR A 463 19.80 -3.17 -13.54
C TYR A 463 20.31 -3.94 -14.75
N LEU A 464 21.45 -3.53 -15.31
CA LEU A 464 22.03 -4.21 -16.47
C LEU A 464 22.38 -5.67 -16.15
N ILE A 465 22.83 -5.98 -14.93
CA ILE A 465 23.08 -7.35 -14.47
C ILE A 465 21.77 -8.14 -14.41
N LYS A 466 20.75 -7.57 -13.77
CA LYS A 466 19.45 -8.24 -13.61
C LYS A 466 18.85 -8.64 -14.95
N PHE A 467 18.88 -7.74 -15.93
CA PHE A 467 18.26 -7.98 -17.23
C PHE A 467 19.23 -8.60 -18.25
N GLY A 468 20.40 -9.10 -17.81
CA GLY A 468 21.30 -9.90 -18.66
C GLY A 468 22.23 -9.09 -19.58
N TRP A 469 22.25 -7.77 -19.46
CA TRP A 469 23.09 -6.88 -20.26
C TRP A 469 24.55 -6.82 -19.78
N LEU A 470 24.79 -7.03 -18.48
CA LEU A 470 26.10 -6.94 -17.83
C LEU A 470 26.40 -8.21 -17.02
N THR A 471 27.59 -8.80 -17.20
CA THR A 471 28.01 -10.01 -16.47
C THR A 471 29.02 -9.73 -15.36
N ALA A 472 29.55 -8.50 -15.29
CA ALA A 472 30.48 -8.09 -14.24
C ALA A 472 29.73 -7.59 -12.99
N ASP A 473 30.44 -7.51 -11.86
CA ASP A 473 29.89 -7.01 -10.61
C ASP A 473 29.54 -5.52 -10.67
N ALA A 474 28.54 -5.10 -9.89
CA ALA A 474 28.19 -3.70 -9.71
C ALA A 474 29.15 -3.01 -8.73
N ASP A 475 30.32 -2.61 -9.23
CA ASP A 475 31.39 -1.95 -8.48
C ASP A 475 31.21 -0.43 -8.31
N GLY A 476 30.24 0.17 -9.01
CA GLY A 476 30.01 1.62 -9.03
C GLY A 476 30.99 2.40 -9.92
N GLN A 477 31.82 1.71 -10.71
CA GLN A 477 32.77 2.33 -11.63
C GLN A 477 32.31 2.12 -13.07
N TYR A 478 32.08 3.23 -13.77
CA TYR A 478 31.67 3.16 -15.17
C TYR A 478 32.89 2.91 -16.05
N GLY A 479 33.24 1.63 -16.23
CA GLY A 479 34.33 1.18 -17.09
C GLY A 479 33.90 0.79 -18.52
N PRO A 480 34.84 0.27 -19.33
CA PRO A 480 34.55 -0.21 -20.69
C PRO A 480 33.46 -1.28 -20.78
N VAL A 481 33.41 -2.18 -19.79
CA VAL A 481 32.42 -3.28 -19.75
C VAL A 481 31.00 -2.73 -19.53
N THR A 482 30.85 -1.77 -18.62
CA THR A 482 29.58 -1.08 -18.38
C THR A 482 29.13 -0.31 -19.63
N GLU A 483 30.05 0.35 -20.33
CA GLU A 483 29.71 1.06 -21.58
C GLU A 483 29.16 0.12 -22.64
N GLU A 484 29.81 -1.02 -22.86
CA GLU A 484 29.34 -1.99 -23.85
C GLU A 484 27.98 -2.61 -23.46
N ALA A 485 27.74 -2.84 -22.16
CA ALA A 485 26.43 -3.26 -21.67
C ALA A 485 25.34 -2.21 -21.95
N VAL A 486 25.63 -0.92 -21.72
CA VAL A 486 24.70 0.17 -22.05
C VAL A 486 24.45 0.25 -23.55
N LYS A 487 25.48 0.08 -24.39
CA LYS A 487 25.29 0.03 -25.85
C LYS A 487 24.39 -1.12 -26.27
N LYS A 488 24.53 -2.31 -25.68
CA LYS A 488 23.64 -3.45 -25.97
C LYS A 488 22.19 -3.11 -25.63
N PHE A 489 21.95 -2.58 -24.43
CA PHE A 489 20.62 -2.11 -24.02
C PHE A 489 20.07 -1.06 -25.00
N GLN A 490 20.85 -0.03 -25.33
CA GLN A 490 20.46 1.03 -26.26
C GLN A 490 20.07 0.47 -27.63
N ARG A 491 20.86 -0.44 -28.20
CA ARG A 491 20.51 -1.11 -29.47
C ARG A 491 19.17 -1.83 -29.37
N PHE A 492 18.97 -2.58 -28.29
CA PHE A 492 17.76 -3.37 -28.07
C PHE A 492 16.51 -2.49 -27.98
N VAL A 493 16.59 -1.34 -27.31
CA VAL A 493 15.45 -0.40 -27.18
C VAL A 493 15.34 0.62 -28.32
N GLY A 494 16.10 0.44 -29.41
CA GLY A 494 16.07 1.31 -30.59
C GLY A 494 16.66 2.70 -30.39
N LEU A 495 17.55 2.88 -29.41
CA LEU A 495 18.31 4.11 -29.19
C LEU A 495 19.67 4.08 -29.91
N THR A 496 20.26 5.25 -30.13
CA THR A 496 21.65 5.37 -30.57
C THR A 496 22.58 4.74 -29.52
N PRO A 497 23.43 3.75 -29.88
CA PRO A 497 24.29 3.06 -28.93
C PRO A 497 25.59 3.83 -28.68
N ASP A 498 25.47 5.01 -28.08
CA ASP A 498 26.60 5.87 -27.72
C ASP A 498 27.31 5.46 -26.42
N GLY A 499 26.73 4.53 -25.65
CA GLY A 499 27.29 4.08 -24.38
C GLY A 499 27.15 5.12 -23.26
N VAL A 500 26.30 6.14 -23.42
CA VAL A 500 26.03 7.15 -22.42
C VAL A 500 24.63 6.97 -21.87
N ALA A 501 24.53 6.73 -20.55
CA ALA A 501 23.25 6.71 -19.86
C ALA A 501 22.81 8.14 -19.47
N GLY A 502 22.42 8.93 -20.47
CA GLY A 502 21.79 10.25 -20.30
C GLY A 502 20.28 10.17 -20.06
N THR A 503 19.59 11.30 -20.06
CA THR A 503 18.16 11.41 -19.72
C THR A 503 17.26 10.47 -20.53
N VAL A 504 17.52 10.29 -21.82
CA VAL A 504 16.72 9.40 -22.70
C VAL A 504 16.94 7.94 -22.33
N THR A 505 18.19 7.51 -22.18
CA THR A 505 18.54 6.14 -21.75
C THR A 505 17.99 5.84 -20.36
N LYS A 506 18.19 6.76 -19.39
CA LYS A 506 17.64 6.65 -18.03
C LYS A 506 16.12 6.63 -18.03
N GLY A 507 15.47 7.38 -18.92
CA GLY A 507 14.02 7.36 -19.12
C GLY A 507 13.53 5.98 -19.56
N LYS A 508 14.23 5.32 -20.49
CA LYS A 508 13.91 3.94 -20.91
C LYS A 508 14.12 2.92 -19.79
N LEU A 509 15.20 3.05 -19.02
CA LEU A 509 15.49 2.16 -17.89
C LEU A 509 14.44 2.25 -16.78
N GLY A 510 13.78 3.40 -16.62
CA GLY A 510 12.73 3.63 -15.64
C GLY A 510 11.30 3.41 -16.13
N LEU A 511 11.10 2.85 -17.33
CA LEU A 511 9.77 2.46 -17.79
C LEU A 511 9.29 1.21 -17.05
N PRO A 512 7.99 1.09 -16.72
CA PRO A 512 7.42 -0.15 -16.20
C PRO A 512 7.67 -1.30 -17.18
N ARG A 513 8.03 -2.46 -16.65
CA ARG A 513 8.33 -3.67 -17.41
C ARG A 513 7.20 -4.66 -17.27
N MET A 514 6.95 -5.44 -18.32
CA MET A 514 6.00 -6.55 -18.25
C MET A 514 6.47 -7.55 -17.17
N ASP A 515 7.78 -7.83 -17.12
CA ASP A 515 8.34 -8.76 -16.16
C ASP A 515 9.80 -8.50 -15.72
N THR A 516 10.34 -9.49 -15.00
CA THR A 516 11.72 -9.56 -14.51
C THR A 516 12.64 -10.51 -15.30
N VAL A 517 12.19 -11.03 -16.45
CA VAL A 517 12.95 -11.99 -17.28
C VAL A 517 14.12 -11.25 -17.96
N PRO A 518 15.33 -11.84 -18.01
CA PRO A 518 16.46 -11.24 -18.73
C PRO A 518 16.17 -10.96 -20.21
N ASP A 519 16.61 -9.81 -20.69
CA ASP A 519 16.52 -9.41 -22.09
C ASP A 519 17.67 -10.06 -22.87
N GLN A 520 17.54 -11.35 -23.17
CA GLN A 520 18.51 -12.10 -23.98
C GLN A 520 17.96 -12.25 -25.41
N PRO A 521 18.05 -11.21 -26.27
CA PRO A 521 17.48 -11.25 -27.63
C PRO A 521 18.17 -12.27 -28.54
N ASP A 522 19.38 -12.68 -28.19
CA ASP A 522 20.15 -13.66 -28.94
C ASP A 522 19.82 -15.11 -28.54
N ASP A 523 19.08 -15.30 -27.42
CA ASP A 523 18.67 -16.62 -26.98
C ASP A 523 17.51 -17.12 -27.86
N PRO A 524 17.59 -18.36 -28.37
CA PRO A 524 16.55 -18.89 -29.23
C PRO A 524 15.27 -19.15 -28.43
N ASP A 525 14.13 -19.00 -29.11
CA ASP A 525 12.85 -19.49 -28.63
C ASP A 525 12.88 -21.01 -28.44
N VAL A 526 12.40 -21.50 -27.30
CA VAL A 526 12.38 -22.94 -26.97
C VAL A 526 11.00 -23.35 -26.52
N ALA A 527 10.34 -24.24 -27.29
CA ALA A 527 8.96 -24.64 -27.02
C ALA A 527 8.85 -25.39 -25.69
N ASN A 528 8.09 -24.83 -24.75
CA ASN A 528 7.79 -25.48 -23.47
C ASN A 528 6.69 -26.55 -23.59
N TYR A 529 5.86 -26.46 -24.63
CA TYR A 529 4.72 -27.33 -24.89
C TYR A 529 4.70 -27.77 -26.35
N GLN A 530 3.87 -28.76 -26.68
CA GLN A 530 3.73 -29.28 -28.05
C GLN A 530 2.43 -28.82 -28.70
N LYS A 531 2.44 -28.62 -30.03
CA LYS A 531 1.23 -28.38 -30.81
C LYS A 531 0.21 -29.50 -30.58
N GLY A 532 -1.04 -29.13 -30.28
CA GLY A 532 -2.13 -30.06 -29.96
C GLY A 532 -2.15 -30.56 -28.51
N GLN A 533 -1.10 -30.31 -27.71
CA GLN A 533 -1.07 -30.66 -26.29
C GLN A 533 -2.14 -29.87 -25.51
N THR A 534 -2.83 -30.53 -24.58
CA THR A 534 -3.75 -29.85 -23.66
C THR A 534 -3.05 -29.44 -22.38
N VAL A 535 -2.91 -28.12 -22.20
CA VAL A 535 -2.34 -27.48 -21.02
C VAL A 535 -3.47 -26.99 -20.12
N LYS A 536 -3.54 -27.53 -18.91
CA LYS A 536 -4.55 -27.14 -17.92
C LYS A 536 -4.04 -25.95 -17.13
N TYR A 537 -4.85 -24.92 -16.95
CA TYR A 537 -4.49 -23.76 -16.14
C TYR A 537 -5.52 -23.47 -15.06
N TRP A 538 -5.08 -22.87 -13.96
CA TRP A 538 -5.94 -22.43 -12.86
C TRP A 538 -5.69 -20.96 -12.57
N VAL A 539 -6.76 -20.20 -12.37
CA VAL A 539 -6.70 -18.79 -11.97
C VAL A 539 -6.95 -18.68 -10.48
N GLY A 540 -5.94 -18.24 -9.74
CA GLY A 540 -6.00 -18.00 -8.31
C GLY A 540 -6.69 -16.69 -7.95
N PRO A 541 -6.92 -16.43 -6.65
CA PRO A 541 -7.56 -15.21 -6.19
C PRO A 541 -6.79 -13.96 -6.63
N GLU A 542 -7.55 -12.96 -7.07
CA GLU A 542 -7.13 -11.63 -7.50
C GLU A 542 -7.25 -10.60 -6.36
N PRO A 543 -6.68 -9.40 -6.51
CA PRO A 543 -6.90 -8.29 -5.57
C PRO A 543 -8.39 -7.95 -5.42
N GLY A 544 -8.82 -7.67 -4.19
CA GLY A 544 -10.24 -7.67 -3.85
C GLY A 544 -11.11 -6.57 -4.48
N TYR A 545 -10.47 -5.57 -5.08
CA TYR A 545 -11.13 -4.50 -5.84
C TYR A 545 -11.47 -4.92 -7.28
N MET A 546 -10.90 -6.04 -7.77
CA MET A 546 -11.14 -6.50 -9.13
C MET A 546 -12.44 -7.30 -9.25
N ASN A 547 -13.05 -7.24 -10.44
CA ASN A 547 -14.19 -8.09 -10.77
C ASN A 547 -13.69 -9.49 -11.18
N ARG A 548 -14.00 -10.52 -10.36
CA ARG A 548 -13.57 -11.91 -10.59
C ARG A 548 -13.89 -12.44 -11.99
N ASP A 549 -15.13 -12.24 -12.44
CA ASP A 549 -15.59 -12.78 -13.72
C ASP A 549 -14.83 -12.12 -14.88
N GLY A 550 -14.60 -10.81 -14.79
CA GLY A 550 -13.79 -10.06 -15.74
C GLY A 550 -12.32 -10.48 -15.75
N VAL A 551 -11.72 -10.71 -14.57
CA VAL A 551 -10.34 -11.24 -14.46
C VAL A 551 -10.22 -12.58 -15.16
N VAL A 552 -11.09 -13.54 -14.83
CA VAL A 552 -11.06 -14.89 -15.42
C VAL A 552 -11.26 -14.83 -16.93
N GLU A 553 -12.18 -13.99 -17.41
CA GLU A 553 -12.44 -13.85 -18.83
C GLU A 553 -11.26 -13.22 -19.60
N GLU A 554 -10.57 -12.21 -19.06
CA GLU A 554 -9.38 -11.64 -19.70
C GLU A 554 -8.22 -12.64 -19.77
N ILE A 555 -7.95 -13.38 -18.68
CA ILE A 555 -6.91 -14.42 -18.69
C ILE A 555 -7.23 -15.50 -19.71
N LYS A 556 -8.49 -15.92 -19.79
CA LYS A 556 -8.95 -16.91 -20.76
C LYS A 556 -8.80 -16.41 -22.21
N GLN A 557 -9.11 -15.15 -22.48
CA GLN A 557 -8.92 -14.53 -23.79
C GLN A 557 -7.45 -14.45 -24.17
N ALA A 558 -6.55 -14.12 -23.22
CA ALA A 558 -5.11 -14.11 -23.45
C ALA A 558 -4.58 -15.52 -23.80
N PHE A 559 -5.02 -16.56 -23.08
CA PHE A 559 -4.69 -17.96 -23.46
C PHE A 559 -5.25 -18.35 -24.83
N ALA A 560 -6.46 -17.88 -25.17
CA ALA A 560 -7.09 -18.17 -26.46
C ALA A 560 -6.31 -17.56 -27.64
N ALA A 561 -5.82 -16.33 -27.52
CA ALA A 561 -5.01 -15.69 -28.54
C ALA A 561 -3.76 -16.52 -28.89
N TRP A 562 -3.06 -17.02 -27.87
CA TRP A 562 -1.91 -17.91 -28.10
C TRP A 562 -2.29 -19.32 -28.55
N ALA A 563 -3.45 -19.84 -28.14
CA ALA A 563 -3.96 -21.12 -28.63
C ALA A 563 -4.15 -21.10 -30.15
N GLU A 564 -4.75 -20.01 -30.64
CA GLU A 564 -4.97 -19.78 -32.07
C GLU A 564 -3.65 -19.65 -32.84
N ALA A 565 -2.63 -19.01 -32.26
CA ALA A 565 -1.33 -18.86 -32.93
C ALA A 565 -0.47 -20.14 -32.91
N THR A 566 -0.41 -20.86 -31.77
CA THR A 566 0.54 -21.98 -31.56
C THR A 566 -0.07 -23.37 -31.78
N GLY A 567 -1.40 -23.49 -31.69
CA GLY A 567 -2.12 -24.77 -31.75
C GLY A 567 -2.02 -25.58 -30.44
N VAL A 568 -1.43 -25.02 -29.39
CA VAL A 568 -1.53 -25.55 -28.02
C VAL A 568 -2.97 -25.35 -27.53
N LYS A 569 -3.54 -26.35 -26.85
CA LYS A 569 -4.90 -26.27 -26.32
C LYS A 569 -4.86 -25.90 -24.84
N PHE A 570 -5.61 -24.87 -24.43
CA PHE A 570 -5.69 -24.48 -23.03
C PHE A 570 -7.05 -24.85 -22.43
N GLN A 571 -7.03 -25.37 -21.20
CA GLN A 571 -8.23 -25.74 -20.46
C GLN A 571 -8.19 -25.20 -19.03
N GLU A 572 -9.14 -24.33 -18.68
CA GLU A 572 -9.28 -23.89 -17.29
C GLU A 572 -9.74 -25.04 -16.39
N VAL A 573 -9.15 -25.17 -15.21
CA VAL A 573 -9.55 -26.12 -14.17
C VAL A 573 -9.83 -25.41 -12.85
N ARG A 574 -10.82 -25.92 -12.10
CA ARG A 574 -11.25 -25.33 -10.82
C ARG A 574 -10.28 -25.56 -9.66
N ARG A 575 -9.53 -26.67 -9.69
CA ARG A 575 -8.64 -27.06 -8.59
C ARG A 575 -7.19 -26.75 -8.96
N LYS A 576 -6.51 -25.99 -8.10
CA LYS A 576 -5.08 -25.66 -8.24
C LYS A 576 -4.20 -26.89 -8.48
N CYS A 577 -4.46 -28.01 -7.80
CA CYS A 577 -3.68 -29.24 -7.92
C CYS A 577 -3.83 -29.97 -9.27
N ALA A 578 -4.82 -29.62 -10.08
CA ALA A 578 -5.05 -30.21 -11.39
C ALA A 578 -4.44 -29.38 -12.55
N ALA A 579 -3.85 -28.23 -12.24
CA ALA A 579 -3.31 -27.30 -13.23
C ALA A 579 -1.83 -27.58 -13.52
N HIS A 580 -1.44 -27.50 -14.80
CA HIS A 580 -0.05 -27.43 -15.24
C HIS A 580 0.48 -26.00 -15.07
N VAL A 581 -0.33 -24.99 -15.41
CA VAL A 581 0.01 -23.56 -15.28
C VAL A 581 -0.85 -22.93 -14.19
N ARG A 582 -0.22 -22.26 -13.22
CA ARG A 582 -0.94 -21.55 -12.14
C ARG A 582 -0.83 -20.05 -12.33
N VAL A 583 -1.96 -19.37 -12.46
CA VAL A 583 -2.04 -17.90 -12.49
C VAL A 583 -2.37 -17.40 -11.09
N SER A 584 -1.64 -16.42 -10.57
CA SER A 584 -1.84 -15.91 -9.21
C SER A 584 -1.36 -14.48 -9.05
N TRP A 585 -1.65 -13.85 -7.90
CA TRP A 585 -1.07 -12.58 -7.48
C TRP A 585 -0.19 -12.83 -6.26
N GLY A 586 0.92 -12.10 -6.14
CA GLY A 586 1.78 -12.17 -4.97
C GLY A 586 2.59 -10.89 -4.78
N ASP A 587 2.71 -10.43 -3.54
CA ASP A 587 3.63 -9.36 -3.16
C ASP A 587 4.96 -9.99 -2.70
N LYS A 588 6.06 -9.66 -3.39
CA LYS A 588 7.42 -10.05 -3.00
C LYS A 588 8.34 -8.86 -2.78
N SER A 589 7.76 -7.67 -2.59
CA SER A 589 8.48 -6.46 -2.18
C SER A 589 9.40 -6.65 -0.96
N PRO A 590 9.10 -7.55 0.02
CA PRO A 590 10.01 -7.84 1.12
C PRO A 590 11.31 -8.56 0.75
N ASP A 591 11.40 -9.23 -0.42
CA ASP A 591 12.48 -10.18 -0.79
C ASP A 591 13.44 -9.67 -1.89
N ASN A 592 13.87 -8.40 -1.78
CA ASN A 592 15.01 -7.77 -2.49
C ASN A 592 14.80 -7.19 -3.91
N LEU A 593 15.79 -6.36 -4.27
CA LEU A 593 16.07 -5.54 -5.47
C LEU A 593 15.63 -6.05 -6.86
N PHE A 594 15.18 -7.30 -7.00
CA PHE A 594 15.04 -7.98 -8.29
C PHE A 594 13.85 -8.95 -8.38
N SER A 595 12.86 -8.83 -7.49
CA SER A 595 11.50 -9.36 -7.69
C SER A 595 10.48 -8.52 -6.90
N PHE A 596 9.54 -7.89 -7.64
CA PHE A 596 8.53 -6.91 -7.19
C PHE A 596 9.11 -5.72 -6.42
N ASP A 597 9.58 -4.74 -7.18
CA ASP A 597 10.33 -3.53 -6.83
C ASP A 597 9.45 -2.36 -6.32
N GLY A 598 8.21 -2.65 -5.93
CA GLY A 598 7.18 -1.67 -5.60
C GLY A 598 6.41 -1.18 -6.84
N LYS A 599 5.52 -0.18 -6.66
CA LYS A 599 4.61 0.30 -7.72
C LYS A 599 5.35 0.81 -8.97
N GLY A 600 4.90 0.38 -10.14
CA GLY A 600 5.35 0.80 -11.47
C GLY A 600 6.64 0.17 -11.96
N GLY A 601 7.03 -0.95 -11.35
CA GLY A 601 8.27 -1.67 -11.64
C GLY A 601 8.08 -2.80 -12.65
N ALA A 602 8.39 -4.03 -12.25
CA ALA A 602 8.08 -5.23 -13.02
C ALA A 602 6.69 -5.80 -12.63
N LEU A 603 5.78 -5.86 -13.60
CA LEU A 603 4.36 -6.11 -13.35
C LEU A 603 4.02 -7.58 -13.10
N ALA A 604 4.82 -8.50 -13.60
CA ALA A 604 4.61 -9.94 -13.44
C ALA A 604 5.93 -10.72 -13.46
N HIS A 605 5.80 -12.02 -13.22
CA HIS A 605 6.85 -12.98 -13.47
C HIS A 605 6.23 -14.32 -13.86
N SER A 606 6.83 -14.97 -14.85
CA SER A 606 6.37 -16.26 -15.34
C SER A 606 7.50 -17.26 -15.52
N THR A 607 7.10 -18.53 -15.48
CA THR A 607 7.87 -19.69 -15.91
C THR A 607 6.94 -20.59 -16.71
N LYS A 608 7.45 -21.72 -17.22
CA LYS A 608 6.57 -22.71 -17.89
C LYS A 608 5.38 -23.21 -17.03
N ASP A 609 5.49 -23.18 -15.70
CA ASP A 609 4.51 -23.81 -14.79
C ASP A 609 3.66 -22.79 -13.98
N TYR A 610 3.99 -21.49 -14.04
CA TYR A 610 3.20 -20.46 -13.36
C TYR A 610 3.39 -19.07 -13.94
N LEU A 611 2.40 -18.22 -13.69
CA LEU A 611 2.37 -16.78 -13.92
C LEU A 611 1.94 -16.13 -12.62
N GLN A 612 2.74 -15.22 -12.10
CA GLN A 612 2.41 -14.44 -10.91
C GLN A 612 2.44 -12.95 -11.23
N PHE A 613 1.28 -12.29 -11.13
CA PHE A 613 1.15 -10.84 -11.18
C PHE A 613 1.60 -10.21 -9.86
N ASP A 614 2.18 -9.03 -9.94
CA ASP A 614 2.53 -8.25 -8.75
C ASP A 614 1.25 -7.79 -8.04
N ALA A 615 1.04 -8.25 -6.81
CA ALA A 615 -0.09 -7.80 -5.99
C ALA A 615 0.07 -6.34 -5.52
N ALA A 616 1.26 -5.76 -5.63
CA ALA A 616 1.51 -4.38 -5.26
C ALA A 616 1.03 -3.35 -6.29
N GLU A 617 0.69 -3.82 -7.49
CA GLU A 617 0.21 -2.98 -8.58
C GLU A 617 -1.31 -2.82 -8.58
N ARG A 618 -1.78 -1.71 -9.16
CA ARG A 618 -3.20 -1.50 -9.38
C ARG A 618 -3.60 -2.00 -10.76
N TRP A 619 -4.37 -3.09 -10.79
CA TRP A 619 -4.80 -3.75 -12.00
C TRP A 619 -6.12 -3.20 -12.52
N LEU A 620 -6.18 -3.00 -13.83
CA LEU A 620 -7.37 -2.58 -14.56
C LEU A 620 -7.81 -3.70 -15.50
N LEU A 621 -9.11 -3.87 -15.62
CA LEU A 621 -9.72 -4.60 -16.73
C LEU A 621 -9.90 -3.64 -17.91
N ARG A 622 -9.87 -4.19 -19.12
CA ARG A 622 -10.15 -3.45 -20.36
C ARG A 622 -11.51 -2.78 -20.28
N GLY A 623 -11.58 -1.57 -20.84
CA GLY A 623 -12.77 -0.71 -20.78
C GLY A 623 -12.84 0.18 -19.53
N GLN A 624 -11.98 -0.02 -18.53
CA GLN A 624 -11.78 0.94 -17.45
C GLN A 624 -10.88 2.10 -17.91
N ASN A 625 -11.01 3.25 -17.24
CA ASN A 625 -10.20 4.43 -17.55
C ASN A 625 -8.74 4.21 -17.11
N SER A 626 -7.81 4.44 -18.03
CA SER A 626 -6.39 4.45 -17.71
C SER A 626 -6.06 5.60 -16.76
N ALA A 627 -5.18 5.35 -15.80
CA ALA A 627 -4.63 6.35 -14.90
C ALA A 627 -3.15 6.05 -14.61
N PRO A 628 -2.30 7.07 -14.38
CA PRO A 628 -0.91 6.87 -13.96
C PRO A 628 -0.80 5.95 -12.75
N GLY A 629 0.13 4.98 -12.79
CA GLY A 629 0.33 3.99 -11.74
C GLY A 629 -0.68 2.84 -11.73
N ARG A 630 -1.48 2.70 -12.78
CA ARG A 630 -2.41 1.58 -12.98
C ARG A 630 -2.11 0.83 -14.29
N PHE A 631 -2.29 -0.48 -14.28
CA PHE A 631 -1.85 -1.39 -15.34
C PHE A 631 -3.00 -2.30 -15.79
N PHE A 632 -3.23 -2.38 -17.10
CA PHE A 632 -4.22 -3.30 -17.65
C PHE A 632 -3.72 -4.74 -17.51
N LEU A 633 -4.58 -5.62 -17.00
CA LEU A 633 -4.28 -7.02 -16.77
C LEU A 633 -4.01 -7.76 -18.08
N TYR A 634 -4.90 -7.60 -19.06
CA TYR A 634 -4.83 -8.32 -20.33
C TYR A 634 -3.48 -8.23 -21.06
N PRO A 635 -2.89 -7.05 -21.37
CA PRO A 635 -1.63 -6.98 -22.11
C PRO A 635 -0.46 -7.65 -21.37
N VAL A 636 -0.43 -7.56 -20.03
CA VAL A 636 0.58 -8.24 -19.22
C VAL A 636 0.36 -9.75 -19.26
N ALA A 637 -0.88 -10.21 -19.06
CA ALA A 637 -1.21 -11.62 -19.16
C ALA A 637 -0.84 -12.22 -20.54
N LEU A 638 -1.12 -11.48 -21.60
CA LEU A 638 -0.79 -11.86 -22.97
C LEU A 638 0.74 -11.99 -23.15
N HIS A 639 1.53 -11.08 -22.60
CA HIS A 639 3.00 -11.16 -22.61
C HIS A 639 3.52 -12.39 -21.85
N GLU A 640 3.10 -12.56 -20.59
CA GLU A 640 3.58 -13.63 -19.73
C GLU A 640 3.23 -15.03 -20.26
N ILE A 641 2.07 -15.19 -20.91
CA ILE A 641 1.72 -16.48 -21.53
C ILE A 641 2.67 -16.83 -22.67
N GLY A 642 3.26 -15.84 -23.34
CA GLY A 642 4.34 -16.07 -24.30
C GLY A 642 5.56 -16.72 -23.65
N HIS A 643 5.98 -16.26 -22.47
CA HIS A 643 7.05 -16.92 -21.70
C HIS A 643 6.65 -18.31 -21.19
N VAL A 644 5.39 -18.51 -20.79
CA VAL A 644 4.86 -19.85 -20.48
C VAL A 644 5.05 -20.80 -21.66
N LEU A 645 4.85 -20.32 -22.89
CA LEU A 645 5.06 -21.06 -24.14
C LEU A 645 6.52 -21.16 -24.58
N GLY A 646 7.42 -20.35 -24.02
CA GLY A 646 8.85 -20.41 -24.24
C GLY A 646 9.40 -19.42 -25.27
N PHE A 647 8.68 -18.32 -25.50
CA PHE A 647 9.21 -17.18 -26.25
C PHE A 647 10.14 -16.33 -25.39
N THR A 648 11.22 -15.82 -25.97
CA THR A 648 12.11 -14.80 -25.37
C THR A 648 11.62 -13.38 -25.69
N HIS A 649 12.24 -12.36 -25.09
CA HIS A 649 11.87 -10.97 -25.37
C HIS A 649 12.17 -10.55 -26.83
N SER A 650 11.25 -9.81 -27.42
CA SER A 650 11.44 -9.15 -28.72
C SER A 650 12.05 -7.75 -28.53
N SER A 651 12.96 -7.37 -29.43
CA SER A 651 13.48 -6.00 -29.53
C SER A 651 12.54 -5.05 -30.29
N ASN A 652 11.53 -5.59 -30.99
CA ASN A 652 10.54 -4.77 -31.69
C ASN A 652 9.48 -4.25 -30.70
N PRO A 653 9.40 -2.94 -30.42
CA PRO A 653 8.50 -2.39 -29.39
C PRO A 653 7.00 -2.57 -29.68
N ALA A 654 6.62 -2.96 -30.90
CA ALA A 654 5.24 -3.28 -31.25
C ALA A 654 4.81 -4.68 -30.81
N ASP A 655 5.75 -5.63 -30.77
CA ASP A 655 5.47 -7.05 -30.49
C ASP A 655 4.95 -7.24 -29.06
N VAL A 656 4.07 -8.22 -28.87
CA VAL A 656 3.59 -8.64 -27.54
C VAL A 656 4.76 -8.94 -26.63
N MET A 657 5.76 -9.68 -27.13
CA MET A 657 6.94 -10.07 -26.37
C MET A 657 7.97 -8.95 -26.13
N ALA A 658 7.67 -7.68 -26.43
CA ALA A 658 8.53 -6.59 -26.02
C ALA A 658 8.42 -6.32 -24.50
N PRO A 659 9.53 -6.17 -23.78
CA PRO A 659 9.56 -6.24 -22.31
C PRO A 659 9.00 -5.02 -21.58
N PHE A 660 8.70 -3.93 -22.27
CA PHE A 660 8.18 -2.70 -21.66
C PHE A 660 6.66 -2.64 -21.78
N TYR A 661 6.00 -2.23 -20.70
CA TYR A 661 4.55 -2.16 -20.63
C TYR A 661 3.98 -1.10 -21.58
N VAL A 662 2.98 -1.52 -22.35
CA VAL A 662 2.16 -0.67 -23.21
C VAL A 662 0.71 -1.13 -23.08
N GLY A 663 -0.14 -0.28 -22.51
CA GLY A 663 -1.48 -0.69 -22.05
C GLY A 663 -2.50 -1.03 -23.13
N ASP A 664 -2.29 -0.58 -24.38
CA ASP A 664 -3.14 -0.88 -25.52
C ASP A 664 -2.62 -2.03 -26.40
N ARG A 665 -1.54 -2.71 -25.99
CA ARG A 665 -0.98 -3.84 -26.72
C ARG A 665 -1.79 -5.11 -26.49
N VAL A 666 -2.89 -5.26 -27.23
CA VAL A 666 -3.88 -6.33 -27.00
C VAL A 666 -3.93 -7.41 -28.09
N ASP A 667 -3.11 -7.30 -29.13
CA ASP A 667 -3.10 -8.22 -30.27
C ASP A 667 -1.70 -8.71 -30.59
N LEU A 668 -1.58 -10.01 -30.94
CA LEU A 668 -0.34 -10.59 -31.47
C LEU A 668 0.01 -9.92 -32.80
N GLN A 669 1.24 -9.41 -32.91
CA GLN A 669 1.71 -8.71 -34.10
C GLN A 669 2.27 -9.70 -35.13
N PRO A 670 2.47 -9.28 -36.40
CA PRO A 670 3.08 -10.14 -37.42
C PRO A 670 4.44 -10.73 -37.00
N GLY A 671 5.23 -10.00 -36.20
CA GLY A 671 6.48 -10.50 -35.62
C GLY A 671 6.28 -11.67 -34.67
N ASP A 672 5.30 -11.56 -33.76
CA ASP A 672 4.92 -12.63 -32.83
C ASP A 672 4.42 -13.88 -33.58
N LEU A 673 3.59 -13.70 -34.60
CA LEU A 673 3.03 -14.80 -35.41
C LEU A 673 4.09 -15.54 -36.24
N ALA A 674 5.08 -14.81 -36.76
CA ALA A 674 6.21 -15.41 -37.46
C ALA A 674 7.04 -16.29 -36.52
N ARG A 675 7.30 -15.80 -35.30
CA ARG A 675 7.98 -16.57 -34.24
C ARG A 675 7.17 -17.79 -33.81
N CYS A 676 5.84 -17.66 -33.68
CA CYS A 676 4.95 -18.80 -33.44
C CYS A 676 5.09 -19.88 -34.52
N THR A 677 5.06 -19.46 -35.78
CA THR A 677 5.17 -20.37 -36.92
C THR A 677 6.54 -21.08 -36.94
N ALA A 678 7.61 -20.37 -36.59
CA ALA A 678 8.94 -20.95 -36.51
C ALA A 678 9.07 -21.96 -35.35
N LEU A 679 8.48 -21.67 -34.20
CA LEU A 679 8.63 -22.49 -32.99
C LEU A 679 7.67 -23.69 -32.95
N TYR A 680 6.42 -23.50 -33.37
CA TYR A 680 5.34 -24.49 -33.27
C TYR A 680 4.89 -25.06 -34.62
N GLY A 681 5.42 -24.54 -35.73
CA GLY A 681 5.04 -24.89 -37.10
C GLY A 681 3.81 -24.13 -37.61
N ALA A 682 3.58 -24.16 -38.92
CA ALA A 682 2.43 -23.49 -39.55
C ALA A 682 1.08 -24.05 -39.04
N GLN A 683 0.11 -23.15 -38.84
CA GLN A 683 -1.28 -23.51 -38.65
C GLN A 683 -1.84 -24.06 -39.97
N GLU A 684 -2.60 -25.16 -39.93
CA GLU A 684 -3.43 -25.53 -41.07
C GLU A 684 -4.59 -24.56 -41.09
N ALA A 685 -4.63 -23.66 -42.07
CA ALA A 685 -5.77 -22.76 -42.24
C ALA A 685 -7.02 -23.62 -42.45
N VAL A 686 -7.94 -23.61 -41.48
CA VAL A 686 -9.30 -24.08 -41.69
C VAL A 686 -9.96 -23.05 -42.61
N VAL A 687 -9.76 -23.22 -43.91
CA VAL A 687 -10.57 -22.52 -44.90
C VAL A 687 -11.94 -23.16 -44.83
N GLU A 688 -12.89 -22.49 -44.19
CA GLU A 688 -14.30 -22.83 -44.35
C GLU A 688 -14.65 -22.78 -45.85
N GLY A 689 -14.74 -23.97 -46.43
CA GLY A 689 -15.41 -24.23 -47.70
C GLY A 689 -14.81 -23.58 -48.94
N LYS A 690 -13.73 -24.17 -49.47
CA LYS A 690 -13.67 -24.70 -50.86
C LYS A 690 -12.25 -25.06 -51.23
N TRP A 691 -12.07 -26.32 -51.62
CA TRP A 691 -10.89 -26.77 -52.33
C TRP A 691 -10.72 -25.95 -53.61
N LYS A 692 -9.57 -25.26 -53.72
CA LYS A 692 -8.98 -24.98 -55.02
C LYS A 692 -7.50 -25.32 -54.96
N TRP A 693 -7.16 -26.41 -55.63
CA TRP A 693 -5.81 -26.67 -56.08
C TRP A 693 -5.35 -25.50 -56.95
N VAL A 694 -4.20 -24.92 -56.63
CA VAL A 694 -3.38 -24.23 -57.62
C VAL A 694 -2.00 -24.88 -57.57
N ALA A 695 -1.73 -25.65 -58.62
CA ALA A 695 -0.43 -26.26 -58.87
C ALA A 695 0.59 -25.21 -59.28
N GLY A 696 1.87 -25.47 -58.94
CA GLY A 696 3.02 -24.96 -59.68
C GLY A 696 3.84 -23.91 -58.94
N GLY A 697 4.94 -24.36 -58.32
CA GLY A 697 6.08 -23.49 -58.10
C GLY A 697 6.87 -23.26 -59.39
N VAL A 698 7.63 -22.16 -59.43
CA VAL A 698 9.10 -22.10 -59.62
C VAL A 698 9.53 -20.71 -60.14
N ALA A 699 10.60 -20.22 -59.50
CA ALA A 699 11.67 -19.33 -59.97
C ALA A 699 11.50 -17.79 -60.04
N VAL A 700 12.51 -17.20 -59.41
CA VAL A 700 13.13 -15.88 -59.53
C VAL A 700 13.41 -15.48 -60.99
N ALA A 701 13.08 -14.24 -61.37
CA ALA A 701 13.83 -13.42 -62.32
C ALA A 701 13.42 -11.94 -62.17
N GLY A 702 14.41 -11.03 -62.19
CA GLY A 702 14.23 -9.61 -61.92
C GLY A 702 14.04 -8.70 -63.15
N ALA A 703 14.27 -7.41 -62.88
CA ALA A 703 14.33 -6.24 -63.77
C ALA A 703 13.00 -5.57 -64.21
N GLY A 704 12.73 -4.39 -63.62
CA GLY A 704 12.91 -3.14 -64.39
C GLY A 704 11.68 -2.29 -64.78
N VAL A 705 11.49 -1.19 -64.03
CA VAL A 705 11.36 0.22 -64.50
C VAL A 705 10.02 0.77 -65.09
N LEU A 706 9.64 1.97 -64.57
CA LEU A 706 8.71 3.03 -65.05
C LEU A 706 7.20 2.70 -65.07
N GLY A 707 6.25 3.51 -64.60
CA GLY A 707 6.21 4.87 -64.07
C GLY A 707 4.76 5.43 -64.20
N VAL A 708 4.44 6.47 -63.40
CA VAL A 708 3.41 7.52 -63.64
C VAL A 708 1.93 7.28 -63.22
N ALA A 709 1.62 7.82 -62.03
CA ALA A 709 0.65 8.90 -61.71
C ALA A 709 -0.89 8.78 -61.94
N LYS A 710 -1.60 8.92 -60.80
CA LYS A 710 -2.66 9.91 -60.42
C LYS A 710 -4.10 9.85 -61.00
N LEU A 711 -5.04 10.15 -60.08
CA LEU A 711 -6.38 10.80 -60.22
C LEU A 711 -7.50 9.88 -60.79
N LEU A 712 -8.77 9.87 -60.37
CA LEU A 712 -9.65 10.73 -59.55
C LEU A 712 -11.01 10.02 -59.31
N LYS A 713 -11.65 10.36 -58.18
CA LYS A 713 -13.10 10.62 -57.95
C LYS A 713 -14.22 9.60 -58.28
N SER A 714 -14.89 9.18 -57.19
CA SER A 714 -16.32 9.39 -56.82
C SER A 714 -17.48 9.12 -57.80
N ALA A 715 -18.42 8.26 -57.38
CA ALA A 715 -19.89 8.44 -57.38
C ALA A 715 -20.51 7.16 -56.75
N SER A 716 -21.07 7.15 -55.52
CA SER A 716 -22.47 7.45 -55.13
C SER A 716 -23.57 6.77 -55.96
N CYS A 717 -24.24 5.75 -55.39
CA CYS A 717 -25.68 5.77 -55.02
C CYS A 717 -26.26 4.36 -54.74
N ASN A 718 -26.85 4.25 -53.53
CA ASN A 718 -28.12 3.60 -53.14
C ASN A 718 -28.52 2.21 -53.69
N ALA A 719 -28.66 1.25 -52.77
CA ALA A 719 -29.94 0.96 -52.09
C ALA A 719 -29.67 0.34 -50.72
#